data_AF-A0A172YQ57-F1
#
_entry.id   AF-A0A172YQ57-F1
#
_cell.length_a   1.000
_cell.length_b   1.000
_cell.length_c   1.000
_cell.angle_alpha   90.00
_cell.angle_beta   90.00
_cell.angle_gamma   90.00
#
_symmetry.space_group_name_H-M   'P 1'
#
loop_
_entity.id
_entity.type
_entity.pdbx_description
1 polymer ?
#
loop_
_entity_poly.entity_id
_entity_poly.type
_entity_poly.pdbx_seq_one_letter_code
_entity_poly.pdbx_strand_id
1 'polypeptide(L)'
;MTQSNGIHRFRKRYLAFAVAFSMLPSAYAMQELSDHSLSESTGEGVALVLEDFKMVFQGANDKSTGSSYNRQDIKIINPTQYDTGFIRIIPTGENYRILGQRAYDKIYKDTYHNAYNTAKNDQDLYAGVYQATYNAKNAEYIDENQGNILDEVESNYGQLYRNQELQKYVETQEFIDYYNTRYDQYYRLSGSLTNDGTTKFQRAANTIWSDTNSKQAAMYNTLEMIEIRYGARSTDDVITPEVTEKINELYNLILAQRADEYAIKEALAAQGAAELNILELAETIARQTASQSTVGSLRTKADVFIYGLALSKNDGSLSTRYSNQAFNWGSSDNPWLFRAGSENVMQFIDDGTLQKIGFLALEAPLALIDGSDMDNNIKFGFWTDIFSRELSSNSQVNPQTGAPIYGLDSDYRLRAQVVANGLSFNGSQVRIFQTLGPDPTLESNKDIINRDYFQTLGIAGLLRINTDNSPENAKFIDTRLYSRLEKFNSTDSSVITQARILNNNVPQLPSNPSKQQLDEYNTKLALLNNFLNQNQLDLELISIETEELANKYKNNPNDFAVKNRLLNAKGIRISTATEDDLDDEYSTPAMKVGLKAPIFDATEGLYIYSPNINLVLGNMYQPFIVGSDGNNIILEVTRIPNEQNIYKKIYQNYTDIVDTKDRSHFEGRTCNVSSCGTPIQASSIDTAPKYQGRDATHSSIAIGTSEVIGNNLLKAKTGVDATGIVFKDTNGTTKNFGSAVIDGVLIQHLKIKTTGL
;
A
#
# COMPACT_ATOMS: atom_id res chain seq x y z
N MET A 1 -62.96 25.30 49.86
CA MET A 1 -63.71 24.44 50.79
C MET A 1 -64.98 23.92 50.10
N THR A 2 -64.98 22.67 49.64
CA THR A 2 -66.01 21.65 49.90
C THR A 2 -65.68 20.38 49.12
N GLN A 3 -65.93 19.25 49.78
CA GLN A 3 -65.47 17.90 49.48
C GLN A 3 -66.14 17.28 48.25
N SER A 4 -65.45 16.35 47.61
CA SER A 4 -66.06 15.30 46.79
C SER A 4 -65.63 13.93 47.32
N ASN A 5 -66.61 13.22 47.87
CA ASN A 5 -66.53 11.85 48.38
C ASN A 5 -66.38 10.85 47.22
N GLY A 6 -65.33 10.03 47.28
CA GLY A 6 -65.19 8.83 46.47
C GLY A 6 -64.40 7.78 47.24
N ILE A 7 -65.10 6.79 47.78
CA ILE A 7 -64.50 5.66 48.52
C ILE A 7 -63.70 4.81 47.52
N HIS A 8 -62.38 4.96 47.49
CA HIS A 8 -61.51 4.06 46.74
C HIS A 8 -61.38 2.72 47.50
N ARG A 9 -62.20 1.74 47.12
CA ARG A 9 -62.05 0.36 47.56
C ARG A 9 -60.71 -0.19 47.05
N PHE A 10 -59.75 -0.33 47.94
CA PHE A 10 -58.48 -1.00 47.70
C PHE A 10 -58.77 -2.43 47.20
N ARG A 11 -58.45 -2.74 45.93
CA ARG A 11 -58.76 -4.05 45.35
C ARG A 11 -57.95 -5.11 46.11
N LYS A 12 -58.58 -6.23 46.46
CA LYS A 12 -57.95 -7.36 47.20
C LYS A 12 -56.62 -7.84 46.58
N ARG A 13 -56.41 -7.61 45.28
CA ARG A 13 -55.16 -7.92 44.54
C ARG A 13 -53.99 -7.02 44.95
N TYR A 14 -54.22 -5.75 45.29
CA TYR A 14 -53.19 -4.83 45.79
C TYR A 14 -52.86 -5.08 47.25
N LEU A 15 -53.84 -5.52 48.05
CA LEU A 15 -53.59 -5.98 49.41
C LEU A 15 -52.77 -7.28 49.41
N ALA A 16 -53.06 -8.22 48.50
CA ALA A 16 -52.25 -9.43 48.33
C ALA A 16 -50.82 -9.11 47.88
N PHE A 17 -50.62 -8.12 46.99
CA PHE A 17 -49.30 -7.66 46.59
C PHE A 17 -48.55 -6.96 47.73
N ALA A 18 -49.23 -6.11 48.52
CA ALA A 18 -48.64 -5.44 49.68
C ALA A 18 -48.30 -6.41 50.82
N VAL A 19 -49.16 -7.41 51.07
CA VAL A 19 -48.91 -8.48 52.05
C VAL A 19 -47.79 -9.41 51.57
N ALA A 20 -47.73 -9.74 50.27
CA ALA A 20 -46.61 -10.48 49.71
C ALA A 20 -45.29 -9.70 49.81
N PHE A 21 -45.30 -8.37 49.60
CA PHE A 21 -44.12 -7.51 49.73
C PHE A 21 -43.67 -7.34 51.19
N SER A 22 -44.59 -7.39 52.15
CA SER A 22 -44.31 -7.30 53.59
C SER A 22 -44.05 -8.65 54.27
N MET A 23 -44.29 -9.75 53.56
CA MET A 23 -43.92 -11.12 53.95
C MET A 23 -42.71 -11.65 53.19
N LEU A 24 -42.09 -10.84 52.31
CA LEU A 24 -40.74 -11.12 51.85
C LEU A 24 -39.85 -11.21 53.10
N PRO A 25 -39.13 -12.32 53.33
CA PRO A 25 -38.14 -12.35 54.38
C PRO A 25 -37.22 -11.15 54.16
N SER A 26 -36.98 -10.37 55.21
CA SER A 26 -35.98 -9.31 55.19
C SER A 26 -34.66 -9.94 54.78
N ALA A 27 -34.35 -9.87 53.49
CA ALA A 27 -33.00 -9.95 53.02
C ALA A 27 -32.31 -8.78 53.72
N TYR A 28 -31.48 -9.09 54.70
CA TYR A 28 -30.51 -8.16 55.24
C TYR A 28 -29.56 -7.82 54.10
N ALA A 29 -29.97 -6.89 53.25
CA ALA A 29 -29.17 -6.25 52.23
C ALA A 29 -28.85 -4.85 52.76
N MET A 30 -27.55 -4.54 52.80
CA MET A 30 -26.93 -3.29 53.28
C MET A 30 -26.62 -3.26 54.78
N GLN A 31 -25.74 -4.17 55.21
CA GLN A 31 -24.73 -3.85 56.20
C GLN A 31 -23.50 -3.34 55.43
N GLU A 32 -22.88 -2.24 55.87
CA GLU A 32 -21.61 -1.75 55.33
C GLU A 32 -20.55 -2.86 55.54
N LEU A 33 -20.24 -3.61 54.48
CA LEU A 33 -19.07 -4.47 54.47
C LEU A 33 -17.87 -3.54 54.33
N SER A 34 -17.09 -3.40 55.39
CA SER A 34 -15.81 -2.69 55.31
C SER A 34 -14.92 -3.37 54.26
N ASP A 35 -14.10 -2.61 53.54
CA ASP A 35 -13.17 -3.12 52.50
C ASP A 35 -12.34 -4.33 52.98
N HIS A 36 -12.08 -4.41 54.29
CA HIS A 36 -11.40 -5.54 54.92
C HIS A 36 -12.15 -6.87 54.75
N SER A 37 -13.48 -6.88 54.83
CA SER A 37 -14.34 -8.07 54.71
C SER A 37 -14.57 -8.54 53.25
N LEU A 38 -14.54 -7.63 52.28
CA LEU A 38 -14.54 -7.96 50.83
C LEU A 38 -13.15 -8.42 50.34
N SER A 39 -12.09 -7.96 50.99
CA SER A 39 -10.70 -8.41 50.72
C SER A 39 -10.44 -9.87 51.13
N GLU A 40 -11.23 -10.42 52.06
CA GLU A 40 -11.07 -11.79 52.59
C GLU A 40 -11.99 -12.83 51.94
N SER A 41 -13.06 -12.42 51.25
CA SER A 41 -13.86 -13.33 50.41
C SER A 41 -13.10 -13.70 49.13
N THR A 42 -12.10 -14.55 49.27
CA THR A 42 -11.42 -15.18 48.14
C THR A 42 -12.32 -16.26 47.54
N GLY A 43 -12.75 -16.11 46.28
CA GLY A 43 -13.01 -17.28 45.44
C GLY A 43 -14.40 -17.52 44.85
N GLU A 44 -15.39 -16.62 44.95
CA GLU A 44 -16.66 -16.82 44.22
C GLU A 44 -16.60 -16.17 42.83
N GLY A 45 -16.40 -17.00 41.81
CA GLY A 45 -16.48 -16.62 40.40
C GLY A 45 -17.45 -17.53 39.65
N VAL A 46 -18.04 -17.02 38.58
CA VAL A 46 -18.86 -17.81 37.65
C VAL A 46 -17.94 -18.41 36.59
N ALA A 47 -17.90 -19.74 36.54
CA ALA A 47 -17.26 -20.47 35.46
C ALA A 47 -18.28 -20.75 34.34
N LEU A 48 -17.91 -20.49 33.09
CA LEU A 48 -18.72 -20.76 31.91
C LEU A 48 -17.97 -21.67 30.96
N VAL A 49 -18.64 -22.70 30.45
CA VAL A 49 -18.16 -23.54 29.36
C VAL A 49 -19.19 -23.48 28.25
N LEU A 50 -18.74 -23.18 27.04
CA LEU A 50 -19.60 -23.21 25.87
C LEU A 50 -19.47 -24.60 25.24
N GLU A 51 -20.52 -25.41 25.35
CA GLU A 51 -20.58 -26.75 24.72
C GLU A 51 -21.57 -26.73 23.57
N ASP A 52 -21.19 -27.34 22.44
CA ASP A 52 -21.98 -27.37 21.21
C ASP A 52 -22.57 -25.99 20.85
N PHE A 53 -21.75 -24.95 21.00
CA PHE A 53 -22.15 -23.58 20.76
C PHE A 53 -22.02 -23.19 19.30
N LYS A 54 -23.02 -22.49 18.78
CA LYS A 54 -22.99 -21.74 17.52
C LYS A 54 -24.02 -20.62 17.58
N MET A 55 -23.77 -19.55 16.85
CA MET A 55 -24.64 -18.39 16.83
C MET A 55 -24.80 -17.87 15.41
N VAL A 56 -26.01 -17.43 15.06
CA VAL A 56 -26.30 -16.71 13.82
C VAL A 56 -27.22 -15.56 14.15
N PHE A 57 -26.89 -14.37 13.66
CA PHE A 57 -27.68 -13.17 13.84
C PHE A 57 -28.69 -13.05 12.71
N GLN A 58 -29.97 -13.26 13.03
CA GLN A 58 -31.06 -13.39 12.08
C GLN A 58 -32.03 -12.21 12.17
N GLY A 59 -32.69 -11.88 11.05
CA GLY A 59 -33.69 -10.82 10.98
C GLY A 59 -35.04 -11.25 11.56
N ALA A 60 -35.91 -10.28 11.86
CA ALA A 60 -37.29 -10.56 12.29
C ALA A 60 -38.08 -11.28 11.17
N ASN A 61 -38.76 -12.39 11.49
CA ASN A 61 -39.51 -13.24 10.55
C ASN A 61 -38.67 -13.88 9.43
N ASP A 62 -37.40 -14.16 9.70
CA ASP A 62 -36.59 -14.97 8.80
C ASP A 62 -37.28 -16.34 8.57
N LYS A 63 -37.33 -16.80 7.30
CA LYS A 63 -37.90 -18.10 6.90
C LYS A 63 -37.13 -19.27 7.55
N SER A 64 -36.01 -18.98 8.21
CA SER A 64 -35.23 -19.84 9.09
C SER A 64 -35.85 -20.07 10.49
N THR A 65 -37.16 -19.81 10.69
CA THR A 65 -37.86 -20.04 11.98
C THR A 65 -37.51 -21.40 12.60
N GLY A 66 -36.66 -21.35 13.64
CA GLY A 66 -36.01 -22.49 14.28
C GLY A 66 -34.77 -22.95 13.51
N SER A 67 -33.58 -22.82 14.11
CA SER A 67 -32.25 -23.22 13.59
C SER A 67 -32.23 -24.54 12.78
N SER A 68 -32.70 -24.49 11.54
CA SER A 68 -32.92 -25.68 10.74
C SER A 68 -32.68 -25.35 9.28
N TYR A 69 -31.40 -25.21 8.97
CA TYR A 69 -30.83 -25.56 7.67
C TYR A 69 -31.29 -26.95 7.15
N ASN A 70 -31.98 -27.75 8.00
CA ASN A 70 -32.48 -29.09 7.76
C ASN A 70 -34.03 -29.23 7.86
N ARG A 71 -34.81 -28.18 7.62
CA ARG A 71 -36.28 -28.33 7.56
C ARG A 71 -36.68 -29.20 6.36
N GLN A 72 -37.29 -30.36 6.61
CA GLN A 72 -37.62 -31.33 5.55
C GLN A 72 -38.84 -30.96 4.69
N ASP A 73 -39.65 -30.02 5.16
CA ASP A 73 -40.90 -29.54 4.57
C ASP A 73 -40.70 -28.44 3.50
N ILE A 74 -39.56 -27.75 3.48
CA ILE A 74 -39.23 -26.73 2.46
C ILE A 74 -37.74 -26.80 2.12
N LYS A 75 -37.39 -27.28 0.91
CA LYS A 75 -36.00 -27.22 0.41
C LYS A 75 -35.67 -25.79 -0.02
N ILE A 76 -35.11 -25.01 0.90
CA ILE A 76 -34.54 -23.69 0.60
C ILE A 76 -33.14 -23.90 0.00
N ILE A 77 -32.89 -23.37 -1.20
CA ILE A 77 -31.55 -23.33 -1.79
C ILE A 77 -30.80 -22.18 -1.11
N ASN A 78 -29.56 -22.43 -0.66
CA ASN A 78 -28.71 -21.47 0.06
C ASN A 78 -29.41 -20.77 1.25
N PRO A 79 -29.91 -21.54 2.23
CA PRO A 79 -30.61 -21.01 3.42
C PRO A 79 -29.82 -19.94 4.18
N THR A 80 -28.49 -19.98 4.14
CA THR A 80 -27.62 -18.98 4.78
C THR A 80 -27.81 -17.56 4.25
N GLN A 81 -28.28 -17.39 3.00
CA GLN A 81 -28.53 -16.06 2.42
C GLN A 81 -29.67 -15.32 3.15
N TYR A 82 -30.53 -16.02 3.89
CA TYR A 82 -31.65 -15.39 4.58
C TYR A 82 -31.29 -14.87 5.98
N ASP A 83 -30.12 -15.24 6.51
CA ASP A 83 -29.60 -14.77 7.78
C ASP A 83 -29.16 -13.29 7.66
N THR A 84 -30.11 -12.36 7.60
CA THR A 84 -29.87 -10.92 7.29
C THR A 84 -30.04 -10.01 8.50
N GLY A 85 -30.02 -10.56 9.72
CA GLY A 85 -30.01 -9.76 10.94
C GLY A 85 -28.80 -8.82 10.93
N PHE A 86 -29.01 -7.53 11.20
CA PHE A 86 -27.99 -6.51 10.98
C PHE A 86 -27.75 -5.61 12.19
N ILE A 87 -26.53 -5.10 12.26
CA ILE A 87 -26.09 -3.99 13.09
C ILE A 87 -25.87 -2.81 12.14
N ARG A 88 -26.53 -1.69 12.42
CA ARG A 88 -26.33 -0.45 11.67
C ARG A 88 -25.50 0.51 12.48
N ILE A 89 -24.44 1.02 11.87
CA ILE A 89 -23.55 2.03 12.44
C ILE A 89 -23.70 3.29 11.58
N ILE A 90 -24.03 4.41 12.23
CA ILE A 90 -24.15 5.72 11.60
C ILE A 90 -23.02 6.59 12.15
N PRO A 91 -21.92 6.80 11.40
CA PRO A 91 -20.88 7.72 11.81
C PRO A 91 -21.47 9.12 11.96
N THR A 92 -21.45 9.65 13.18
CA THR A 92 -21.85 11.03 13.46
C THR A 92 -20.60 11.89 13.57
N GLY A 93 -20.42 12.85 12.66
CA GLY A 93 -19.45 13.92 12.85
C GLY A 93 -18.49 14.14 11.68
N GLU A 94 -18.52 15.36 11.17
CA GLU A 94 -17.40 15.99 10.50
C GLU A 94 -17.34 17.47 10.91
N ASN A 95 -16.24 18.15 10.61
CA ASN A 95 -16.16 19.59 10.84
C ASN A 95 -16.98 20.34 9.78
N TYR A 96 -18.26 20.60 10.07
CA TYR A 96 -19.18 21.29 9.17
C TYR A 96 -18.70 22.69 8.75
N ARG A 97 -17.74 23.29 9.48
CA ARG A 97 -17.19 24.62 9.19
C ARG A 97 -16.34 24.66 7.92
N ILE A 98 -15.78 23.53 7.49
CA ILE A 98 -14.91 23.45 6.29
C ILE A 98 -15.58 22.80 5.08
N LEU A 99 -16.87 22.47 5.16
CA LEU A 99 -17.58 21.79 4.08
C LEU A 99 -17.67 22.62 2.81
N GLY A 100 -17.91 23.94 2.95
CA GLY A 100 -17.90 24.86 1.81
C GLY A 100 -16.55 24.86 1.09
N GLN A 101 -15.46 24.89 1.85
CA GLN A 101 -14.10 24.85 1.28
C GLN A 101 -13.83 23.51 0.57
N ARG A 102 -14.20 22.37 1.19
CA ARG A 102 -14.03 21.05 0.54
C ARG A 102 -14.84 20.91 -0.74
N ALA A 103 -16.09 21.42 -0.75
CA ALA A 103 -16.92 21.44 -1.95
C ALA A 103 -16.25 22.24 -3.06
N TYR A 104 -15.78 23.43 -2.70
CA TYR A 104 -15.05 24.31 -3.60
C TYR A 104 -13.81 23.61 -4.16
N ASP A 105 -12.93 23.07 -3.31
CA ASP A 105 -11.65 22.48 -3.71
C ASP A 105 -11.84 21.26 -4.62
N LYS A 106 -12.81 20.40 -4.31
CA LYS A 106 -13.09 19.21 -5.13
C LYS A 106 -13.56 19.61 -6.53
N ILE A 107 -14.58 20.46 -6.61
CA ILE A 107 -15.16 20.88 -7.89
C ILE A 107 -14.15 21.69 -8.69
N TYR A 108 -13.38 22.56 -8.03
CA TYR A 108 -12.29 23.30 -8.64
C TYR A 108 -11.29 22.35 -9.29
N LYS A 109 -10.77 21.37 -8.55
CA LYS A 109 -9.77 20.43 -9.05
C LYS A 109 -10.26 19.61 -10.24
N ASP A 110 -11.45 19.02 -10.13
CA ASP A 110 -12.02 18.19 -11.20
C ASP A 110 -12.29 19.02 -12.46
N THR A 111 -12.87 20.20 -12.30
CA THR A 111 -13.17 21.12 -13.42
C THR A 111 -11.88 21.63 -14.07
N TYR A 112 -10.89 22.01 -13.27
CA TYR A 112 -9.59 22.47 -13.75
C TYR A 112 -8.90 21.42 -14.61
N HIS A 113 -8.80 20.17 -14.11
CA HIS A 113 -8.16 19.09 -14.86
C HIS A 113 -8.90 18.78 -16.17
N ASN A 114 -10.22 18.75 -16.15
CA ASN A 114 -11.01 18.51 -17.36
C ASN A 114 -10.85 19.64 -18.38
N ALA A 115 -10.90 20.90 -17.95
CA ALA A 115 -10.73 22.06 -18.83
C ALA A 115 -9.31 22.12 -19.41
N TYR A 116 -8.28 21.92 -18.58
CA TYR A 116 -6.88 21.86 -19.01
C TYR A 116 -6.64 20.76 -20.04
N ASN A 117 -7.08 19.53 -19.76
CA ASN A 117 -6.89 18.39 -20.67
C ASN A 117 -7.65 18.59 -21.97
N THR A 118 -8.85 19.18 -21.93
CA THR A 118 -9.63 19.47 -23.15
C THR A 118 -8.90 20.48 -24.02
N ALA A 119 -8.46 21.61 -23.45
CA ALA A 119 -7.78 22.66 -24.19
C ALA A 119 -6.38 22.23 -24.67
N LYS A 120 -5.66 21.40 -23.92
CA LYS A 120 -4.35 20.87 -24.33
C LYS A 120 -4.43 19.93 -25.53
N ASN A 121 -5.55 19.22 -25.69
CA ASN A 121 -5.80 18.34 -26.83
C ASN A 121 -6.39 19.07 -28.05
N ASP A 122 -6.79 20.33 -27.89
CA ASP A 122 -7.35 21.14 -28.96
C ASP A 122 -6.25 21.62 -29.92
N GLN A 123 -6.51 21.50 -31.23
CA GLN A 123 -5.54 21.80 -32.28
C GLN A 123 -5.26 23.30 -32.41
N ASP A 124 -6.29 24.13 -32.23
CA ASP A 124 -6.19 25.58 -32.40
C ASP A 124 -5.63 26.24 -31.13
N LEU A 125 -5.87 25.63 -29.97
CA LEU A 125 -5.40 26.18 -28.69
C LEU A 125 -3.98 25.75 -28.32
N TYR A 126 -3.54 24.52 -28.61
CA TYR A 126 -2.20 24.07 -28.21
C TYR A 126 -1.57 23.03 -29.13
N ALA A 127 -2.26 21.93 -29.41
CA ALA A 127 -1.66 20.75 -30.03
C ALA A 127 -1.10 21.04 -31.44
N GLY A 128 -1.74 21.93 -32.20
CA GLY A 128 -1.31 22.35 -33.53
C GLY A 128 -0.41 23.60 -33.58
N VAL A 129 -0.32 24.36 -32.47
CA VAL A 129 0.34 25.68 -32.43
C VAL A 129 1.81 25.59 -32.84
N TYR A 130 2.54 24.61 -32.29
CA TYR A 130 3.97 24.44 -32.60
C TYR A 130 4.21 24.26 -34.09
N GLN A 131 3.51 23.32 -34.72
CA GLN A 131 3.74 22.99 -36.13
C GLN A 131 3.28 24.13 -37.05
N ALA A 132 2.16 24.78 -36.74
CA ALA A 132 1.64 25.90 -37.50
C ALA A 132 2.61 27.09 -37.47
N THR A 133 3.12 27.46 -36.28
CA THR A 133 4.09 28.54 -36.11
C THR A 133 5.43 28.19 -36.74
N TYR A 134 5.93 26.96 -36.56
CA TYR A 134 7.17 26.50 -37.18
C TYR A 134 7.13 26.66 -38.71
N ASN A 135 6.08 26.13 -39.35
CA ASN A 135 5.94 26.21 -40.81
C ASN A 135 5.89 27.66 -41.30
N ALA A 136 5.12 28.52 -40.61
CA ALA A 136 5.00 29.92 -40.97
C ALA A 136 6.33 30.68 -40.83
N LYS A 137 7.05 30.49 -39.72
CA LYS A 137 8.30 31.20 -39.43
C LYS A 137 9.49 30.68 -40.20
N ASN A 138 9.51 29.40 -40.55
CA ASN A 138 10.53 28.83 -41.43
C ASN A 138 10.42 29.46 -42.83
N ALA A 139 9.21 29.53 -43.39
CA ALA A 139 8.97 30.16 -44.69
C ALA A 139 9.34 31.66 -44.68
N GLU A 140 8.92 32.40 -43.65
CA GLU A 140 9.25 33.82 -43.47
C GLU A 140 10.77 34.06 -43.46
N TYR A 141 11.53 33.25 -42.71
CA TYR A 141 12.99 33.40 -42.63
C TYR A 141 13.67 33.16 -43.98
N ILE A 142 13.24 32.12 -44.70
CA ILE A 142 13.79 31.79 -46.02
C ILE A 142 13.56 32.95 -47.00
N ASP A 143 12.33 33.45 -47.06
CA ASP A 143 11.95 34.52 -47.97
C ASP A 143 12.76 35.80 -47.72
N GLU A 144 13.01 36.14 -46.45
CA GLU A 144 13.72 37.36 -46.05
C GLU A 144 15.26 37.26 -46.18
N ASN A 145 15.85 36.07 -46.03
CA ASN A 145 17.30 35.92 -45.86
C ASN A 145 18.03 35.23 -47.02
N GLN A 146 17.29 34.62 -47.97
CA GLN A 146 17.88 33.87 -49.09
C GLN A 146 18.94 34.66 -49.88
N GLY A 147 18.72 35.94 -50.18
CA GLY A 147 19.68 36.75 -50.93
C GLY A 147 20.93 37.07 -50.11
N ASN A 148 20.74 37.53 -48.87
CA ASN A 148 21.84 37.92 -47.99
C ASN A 148 22.77 36.74 -47.66
N ILE A 149 22.22 35.54 -47.47
CA ILE A 149 23.01 34.34 -47.17
C ILE A 149 23.76 33.84 -48.41
N LEU A 150 23.16 33.93 -49.60
CA LEU A 150 23.87 33.61 -50.83
C LEU A 150 25.10 34.52 -51.00
N ASP A 151 24.91 35.84 -50.84
CA ASP A 151 26.00 36.82 -50.91
C ASP A 151 27.09 36.55 -49.85
N GLU A 152 26.70 36.17 -48.63
CA GLU A 152 27.62 35.81 -47.54
C GLU A 152 28.48 34.59 -47.90
N VAL A 153 27.86 33.53 -48.42
CA VAL A 153 28.55 32.28 -48.79
C VAL A 153 29.47 32.50 -49.97
N GLU A 154 29.02 33.20 -51.01
CA GLU A 154 29.85 33.54 -52.17
C GLU A 154 31.08 34.36 -51.78
N SER A 155 30.89 35.39 -50.96
CA SER A 155 31.98 36.26 -50.50
C SER A 155 33.02 35.52 -49.66
N ASN A 156 32.58 34.65 -48.73
CA ASN A 156 33.47 33.98 -47.79
C ASN A 156 34.14 32.72 -48.37
N TYR A 157 33.47 31.98 -49.26
CA TYR A 157 33.91 30.66 -49.70
C TYR A 157 34.18 30.54 -51.20
N GLY A 158 33.72 31.48 -52.03
CA GLY A 158 33.85 31.38 -53.48
C GLY A 158 35.29 31.24 -53.96
N GLN A 159 36.21 32.05 -53.42
CA GLN A 159 37.64 31.95 -53.74
C GLN A 159 38.29 30.66 -53.21
N LEU A 160 37.86 30.19 -52.03
CA LEU A 160 38.37 28.95 -51.45
C LEU A 160 38.00 27.74 -52.35
N TYR A 161 36.73 27.62 -52.71
CA TYR A 161 36.26 26.53 -53.56
C TYR A 161 36.87 26.60 -54.96
N ARG A 162 37.04 27.81 -55.52
CA ARG A 162 37.72 27.98 -56.81
C ARG A 162 39.18 27.53 -56.76
N ASN A 163 39.92 27.87 -55.71
CA ASN A 163 41.30 27.40 -55.53
C ASN A 163 41.39 25.88 -55.35
N GLN A 164 40.44 25.26 -54.64
CA GLN A 164 40.38 23.80 -54.49
C GLN A 164 40.14 23.09 -55.81
N GLU A 165 39.25 23.62 -56.66
CA GLU A 165 38.99 23.05 -57.99
C GLU A 165 40.19 23.23 -58.93
N LEU A 166 40.83 24.42 -58.92
CA LEU A 166 42.06 24.66 -59.70
C LEU A 166 43.19 23.69 -59.32
N GLN A 167 43.34 23.38 -58.03
CA GLN A 167 44.39 22.46 -57.55
C GLN A 167 44.32 21.06 -58.16
N LYS A 168 43.12 20.55 -58.48
CA LYS A 168 42.95 19.22 -59.10
C LYS A 168 43.70 19.10 -60.43
N TYR A 169 43.85 20.20 -61.15
CA TYR A 169 44.52 20.24 -62.45
C TYR A 169 46.03 20.48 -62.33
N VAL A 170 46.50 21.14 -61.27
CA VAL A 170 47.94 21.47 -61.07
C VAL A 170 48.84 20.22 -61.07
N GLU A 171 48.32 19.09 -60.61
CA GLU A 171 49.06 17.82 -60.55
C GLU A 171 49.01 16.99 -61.85
N THR A 172 48.27 17.46 -62.86
CA THR A 172 48.27 16.79 -64.17
C THR A 172 49.60 17.03 -64.89
N GLN A 173 50.06 16.03 -65.64
CA GLN A 173 51.37 16.08 -66.31
C GLN A 173 51.51 17.32 -67.21
N GLU A 174 50.43 17.72 -67.88
CA GLU A 174 50.39 18.92 -68.73
C GLU A 174 50.78 20.19 -67.96
N PHE A 175 50.19 20.41 -66.79
CA PHE A 175 50.44 21.61 -65.99
C PHE A 175 51.72 21.50 -65.15
N ILE A 176 52.18 20.29 -64.81
CA ILE A 176 53.53 20.06 -64.25
C ILE A 176 54.60 20.47 -65.28
N ASP A 177 54.46 20.05 -66.54
CA ASP A 177 55.40 20.39 -67.60
C ASP A 177 55.39 21.89 -67.89
N TYR A 178 54.20 22.51 -67.89
CA TYR A 178 54.05 23.96 -68.00
C TYR A 178 54.70 24.71 -66.84
N TYR A 179 54.47 24.26 -65.60
CA TYR A 179 55.07 24.82 -64.39
C TYR A 179 56.59 24.77 -64.45
N ASN A 180 57.17 23.60 -64.76
CA ASN A 180 58.61 23.41 -64.84
C ASN A 180 59.23 24.30 -65.92
N THR A 181 58.56 24.40 -67.08
CA THR A 181 58.98 25.27 -68.18
C THR A 181 58.97 26.75 -67.76
N ARG A 182 57.91 27.21 -67.09
CA ARG A 182 57.79 28.59 -66.58
C ARG A 182 58.80 28.87 -65.47
N TYR A 183 59.02 27.92 -64.56
CA TYR A 183 60.03 28.00 -63.51
C TYR A 183 61.43 28.17 -64.09
N ASP A 184 61.83 27.32 -65.05
CA ASP A 184 63.14 27.42 -65.69
C ASP A 184 63.28 28.70 -66.53
N GLN A 185 62.19 29.20 -67.12
CA GLN A 185 62.15 30.49 -67.82
C GLN A 185 62.37 31.68 -66.89
N TYR A 186 61.91 31.60 -65.63
CA TYR A 186 62.08 32.66 -64.64
C TYR A 186 63.40 32.53 -63.85
N TYR A 187 63.78 31.32 -63.43
CA TYR A 187 64.94 31.05 -62.59
C TYR A 187 66.26 31.11 -63.38
N ARG A 188 66.29 30.52 -64.60
CA ARG A 188 67.52 30.32 -65.40
C ARG A 188 67.60 31.13 -66.70
N LEU A 189 66.59 31.97 -67.00
CA LEU A 189 66.47 32.65 -68.30
C LEU A 189 66.44 31.68 -69.51
N SER A 190 66.01 30.44 -69.31
CA SER A 190 65.95 29.48 -70.41
C SER A 190 64.80 29.85 -71.37
N GLY A 191 65.11 30.13 -72.63
CA GLY A 191 64.12 30.48 -73.66
C GLY A 191 63.39 31.83 -73.50
N SER A 192 62.55 32.13 -74.49
CA SER A 192 61.68 33.33 -74.52
C SER A 192 60.33 33.05 -73.86
N LEU A 193 59.81 34.01 -73.09
CA LEU A 193 58.46 33.92 -72.52
C LEU A 193 57.41 33.95 -73.66
N THR A 194 56.75 32.84 -73.90
CA THR A 194 55.62 32.73 -74.84
C THR A 194 54.46 33.61 -74.39
N ASN A 195 53.77 34.24 -75.36
CA ASN A 195 52.57 35.03 -75.12
C ASN A 195 51.32 34.12 -75.21
N ASP A 196 51.08 33.33 -74.18
CA ASP A 196 49.96 32.38 -74.10
C ASP A 196 48.77 32.90 -73.29
N GLY A 197 48.76 34.20 -72.98
CA GLY A 197 47.68 34.84 -72.23
C GLY A 197 47.87 34.83 -70.71
N THR A 198 48.97 34.27 -70.19
CA THR A 198 49.34 34.40 -68.76
C THR A 198 50.13 35.66 -68.45
N THR A 199 50.11 36.06 -67.17
CA THR A 199 50.79 37.25 -66.67
C THR A 199 52.30 37.12 -66.81
N LYS A 200 52.94 38.10 -67.46
CA LYS A 200 54.41 38.10 -67.61
C LYS A 200 55.06 38.81 -66.42
N PHE A 201 55.75 38.05 -65.57
CA PHE A 201 56.54 38.63 -64.49
C PHE A 201 57.85 39.21 -65.03
N GLN A 202 58.24 40.40 -64.56
CA GLN A 202 59.48 41.05 -64.98
C GLN A 202 60.69 40.20 -64.55
N ARG A 203 61.43 39.68 -65.54
CA ARG A 203 62.65 38.88 -65.32
C ARG A 203 63.73 39.66 -64.55
N ALA A 204 63.78 40.99 -64.66
CA ALA A 204 64.99 41.78 -64.35
C ALA A 204 65.18 42.29 -62.90
N ALA A 205 64.35 41.91 -61.92
CA ALA A 205 64.62 42.34 -60.53
C ALA A 205 64.28 41.33 -59.42
N ASN A 206 63.28 40.45 -59.58
CA ASN A 206 62.79 39.67 -58.45
C ASN A 206 62.70 38.14 -58.64
N THR A 207 62.91 37.56 -59.84
CA THR A 207 62.74 36.10 -60.03
C THR A 207 64.02 35.35 -60.42
N ILE A 208 64.91 35.95 -61.21
CA ILE A 208 66.19 35.35 -61.63
C ILE A 208 67.03 34.92 -60.42
N TRP A 209 67.51 33.67 -60.42
CA TRP A 209 68.25 33.03 -59.32
C TRP A 209 67.54 32.98 -57.96
N SER A 210 66.28 33.43 -57.87
CA SER A 210 65.43 33.33 -56.68
C SER A 210 64.48 32.14 -56.84
N ASP A 211 64.77 31.06 -56.12
CA ASP A 211 63.96 29.84 -56.16
C ASP A 211 62.51 30.13 -55.72
N THR A 212 62.33 30.83 -54.60
CA THR A 212 61.01 31.17 -54.04
C THR A 212 60.16 31.99 -55.02
N ASN A 213 60.71 33.08 -55.55
CA ASN A 213 59.95 33.99 -56.40
C ASN A 213 59.69 33.38 -57.79
N SER A 214 60.61 32.55 -58.29
CA SER A 214 60.41 31.80 -59.53
C SER A 214 59.33 30.72 -59.38
N LYS A 215 59.31 29.98 -58.26
CA LYS A 215 58.25 29.02 -57.95
C LYS A 215 56.89 29.70 -57.83
N GLN A 216 56.82 30.86 -57.19
CA GLN A 216 55.59 31.62 -57.03
C GLN A 216 55.06 32.15 -58.38
N ALA A 217 55.94 32.73 -59.21
CA ALA A 217 55.57 33.22 -60.54
C ALA A 217 55.14 32.07 -61.48
N ALA A 218 55.87 30.94 -61.45
CA ALA A 218 55.51 29.76 -62.22
C ALA A 218 54.17 29.17 -61.78
N MET A 219 53.91 29.09 -60.47
CA MET A 219 52.62 28.63 -59.94
C MET A 219 51.49 29.56 -60.35
N TYR A 220 51.67 30.88 -60.24
CA TYR A 220 50.68 31.87 -60.66
C TYR A 220 50.32 31.71 -62.13
N ASN A 221 51.31 31.58 -63.02
CA ASN A 221 51.05 31.33 -64.44
C ASN A 221 50.41 29.98 -64.69
N THR A 222 50.74 28.95 -63.90
CA THR A 222 50.12 27.63 -64.04
C THR A 222 48.64 27.70 -63.71
N LEU A 223 48.26 28.39 -62.63
CA LEU A 223 46.86 28.63 -62.27
C LEU A 223 46.13 29.47 -63.33
N GLU A 224 46.77 30.51 -63.88
CA GLU A 224 46.20 31.29 -64.98
C GLU A 224 46.01 30.45 -66.25
N MET A 225 46.91 29.52 -66.56
CA MET A 225 46.73 28.61 -67.70
C MET A 225 45.58 27.63 -67.48
N ILE A 226 45.42 27.11 -66.26
CA ILE A 226 44.27 26.27 -65.92
C ILE A 226 42.98 27.07 -66.11
N GLU A 227 42.93 28.32 -65.64
CA GLU A 227 41.79 29.22 -65.86
C GLU A 227 41.49 29.48 -67.34
N ILE A 228 42.52 29.61 -68.18
CA ILE A 228 42.39 29.78 -69.64
C ILE A 228 41.84 28.51 -70.31
N ARG A 229 42.16 27.33 -69.78
CA ARG A 229 41.84 26.05 -70.44
C ARG A 229 40.58 25.38 -69.90
N TYR A 230 40.28 25.54 -68.62
CA TYR A 230 39.21 24.84 -67.91
C TYR A 230 38.37 25.74 -66.99
N GLY A 231 38.75 27.00 -66.78
CA GLY A 231 38.04 27.94 -65.91
C GLY A 231 37.35 29.07 -66.66
N ALA A 232 37.17 30.22 -66.00
CA ALA A 232 36.30 31.31 -66.50
C ALA A 232 36.83 32.00 -67.77
N ARG A 233 38.04 31.67 -68.21
CA ARG A 233 38.65 32.18 -69.43
C ARG A 233 38.62 31.16 -70.59
N SER A 234 38.02 29.98 -70.38
CA SER A 234 37.87 28.91 -71.36
C SER A 234 36.50 28.93 -72.04
N THR A 235 36.43 28.40 -73.26
CA THR A 235 35.16 28.07 -73.93
C THR A 235 34.56 26.74 -73.46
N ASP A 236 35.40 25.90 -72.83
CA ASP A 236 35.04 24.62 -72.22
C ASP A 236 35.18 24.74 -70.68
N ASP A 237 34.61 25.80 -70.10
CA ASP A 237 34.64 26.04 -68.64
C ASP A 237 33.90 24.94 -67.89
N VAL A 238 34.67 24.15 -67.13
CA VAL A 238 34.18 23.07 -66.28
C VAL A 238 34.22 23.50 -64.81
N ILE A 239 35.23 24.30 -64.42
CA ILE A 239 35.49 24.70 -63.04
C ILE A 239 34.39 25.60 -62.46
N THR A 240 33.90 26.59 -63.22
CA THR A 240 32.89 27.53 -62.70
C THR A 240 31.59 26.79 -62.29
N PRO A 241 31.00 25.90 -63.11
CA PRO A 241 29.89 25.04 -62.70
C PRO A 241 30.12 24.27 -61.38
N GLU A 242 31.28 23.64 -61.19
CA GLU A 242 31.60 22.85 -59.99
C GLU A 242 31.73 23.73 -58.73
N VAL A 243 32.28 24.93 -58.87
CA VAL A 243 32.34 25.91 -57.78
C VAL A 243 30.93 26.39 -57.41
N THR A 244 30.08 26.67 -58.41
CA THR A 244 28.68 27.07 -58.20
C THR A 244 27.87 25.97 -57.51
N GLU A 245 28.08 24.70 -57.86
CA GLU A 245 27.43 23.56 -57.18
C GLU A 245 27.80 23.53 -55.69
N LYS A 246 29.09 23.60 -55.36
CA LYS A 246 29.56 23.63 -53.96
C LYS A 246 29.04 24.83 -53.16
N ILE A 247 28.95 26.00 -53.79
CA ILE A 247 28.36 27.19 -53.16
C ILE A 247 26.88 26.95 -52.88
N ASN A 248 26.12 26.44 -53.85
CA ASN A 248 24.70 26.17 -53.71
C ASN A 248 24.43 25.10 -52.62
N GLU A 249 25.26 24.06 -52.53
CA GLU A 249 25.18 23.06 -51.46
C GLU A 249 25.36 23.70 -50.08
N LEU A 250 26.41 24.51 -49.89
CA LEU A 250 26.68 25.17 -48.61
C LEU A 250 25.61 26.22 -48.27
N TYR A 251 25.17 26.99 -49.27
CA TYR A 251 24.08 27.96 -49.16
C TYR A 251 22.79 27.29 -48.67
N ASN A 252 22.36 26.22 -49.34
CA ASN A 252 21.13 25.50 -48.98
C ASN A 252 21.22 24.93 -47.55
N LEU A 253 22.40 24.44 -47.15
CA LEU A 253 22.63 23.90 -45.82
C LEU A 253 22.56 24.99 -44.74
N ILE A 254 23.22 26.13 -44.94
CA ILE A 254 23.22 27.24 -43.98
C ILE A 254 21.83 27.88 -43.88
N LEU A 255 21.16 28.09 -45.02
CA LEU A 255 19.82 28.67 -45.06
C LEU A 255 18.82 27.77 -44.32
N ALA A 256 18.81 26.47 -44.62
CA ALA A 256 17.94 25.51 -43.95
C ALA A 256 18.20 25.46 -42.44
N GLN A 257 19.47 25.43 -42.03
CA GLN A 257 19.84 25.39 -40.61
C GLN A 257 19.37 26.65 -39.86
N ARG A 258 19.67 27.84 -40.38
CA ARG A 258 19.29 29.09 -39.72
C ARG A 258 17.77 29.28 -39.70
N ALA A 259 17.06 28.87 -40.76
CA ALA A 259 15.60 28.90 -40.81
C ALA A 259 14.96 27.95 -39.80
N ASP A 260 15.51 26.75 -39.62
CA ASP A 260 15.09 25.78 -38.62
C ASP A 260 15.30 26.31 -37.19
N GLU A 261 16.50 26.81 -36.88
CA GLU A 261 16.83 27.40 -35.58
C GLU A 261 15.89 28.56 -35.20
N TYR A 262 15.59 29.45 -36.16
CA TYR A 262 14.66 30.56 -35.96
C TYR A 262 13.22 30.06 -35.75
N ALA A 263 12.74 29.17 -36.61
CA ALA A 263 11.39 28.63 -36.55
C ALA A 263 11.12 27.85 -35.27
N ILE A 264 12.08 27.03 -34.81
CA ILE A 264 11.99 26.30 -33.53
C ILE A 264 11.85 27.28 -32.37
N LYS A 265 12.68 28.34 -32.34
CA LYS A 265 12.65 29.33 -31.27
C LYS A 265 11.29 30.03 -31.16
N GLU A 266 10.75 30.49 -32.29
CA GLU A 266 9.45 31.16 -32.33
C GLU A 266 8.28 30.20 -32.04
N ALA A 267 8.34 28.96 -32.54
CA ALA A 267 7.33 27.95 -32.28
C ALA A 267 7.27 27.54 -30.80
N LEU A 268 8.42 27.40 -30.13
CA LEU A 268 8.50 27.16 -28.69
C LEU A 268 7.94 28.34 -27.89
N ALA A 269 8.22 29.59 -28.31
CA ALA A 269 7.68 30.78 -27.67
C ALA A 269 6.15 30.86 -27.79
N ALA A 270 5.62 30.59 -29.00
CA ALA A 270 4.17 30.56 -29.25
C ALA A 270 3.47 29.45 -28.47
N GLN A 271 4.05 28.24 -28.44
CA GLN A 271 3.52 27.12 -27.66
C GLN A 271 3.55 27.42 -26.14
N GLY A 272 4.60 28.06 -25.64
CA GLY A 272 4.67 28.51 -24.25
C GLY A 272 3.60 29.55 -23.90
N ALA A 273 3.35 30.51 -24.80
CA ALA A 273 2.27 31.49 -24.63
C ALA A 273 0.88 30.83 -24.66
N ALA A 274 0.67 29.86 -25.55
CA ALA A 274 -0.54 29.06 -25.61
C ALA A 274 -0.79 28.27 -24.31
N GLU A 275 0.26 27.68 -23.72
CA GLU A 275 0.14 26.97 -22.44
C GLU A 275 -0.32 27.89 -21.31
N LEU A 276 0.23 29.10 -21.23
CA LEU A 276 -0.18 30.10 -20.23
C LEU A 276 -1.67 30.47 -20.38
N ASN A 277 -2.14 30.69 -21.60
CA ASN A 277 -3.55 30.99 -21.87
C ASN A 277 -4.48 29.84 -21.45
N ILE A 278 -4.06 28.59 -21.67
CA ILE A 278 -4.83 27.41 -21.27
C ILE A 278 -4.90 27.27 -19.74
N LEU A 279 -3.79 27.55 -19.04
CA LEU A 279 -3.76 27.54 -17.58
C LEU A 279 -4.74 28.57 -17.01
N GLU A 280 -4.75 29.79 -17.55
CA GLU A 280 -5.66 30.87 -17.13
C GLU A 280 -7.13 30.56 -17.45
N LEU A 281 -7.41 29.99 -18.63
CA LEU A 281 -8.75 29.56 -19.02
C LEU A 281 -9.27 28.46 -18.09
N ALA A 282 -8.46 27.43 -17.83
CA ALA A 282 -8.81 26.32 -16.95
C ALA A 282 -9.07 26.81 -15.52
N GLU A 283 -8.25 27.74 -15.02
CA GLU A 283 -8.45 28.37 -13.71
C GLU A 283 -9.76 29.16 -13.67
N THR A 284 -10.05 29.95 -14.69
CA THR A 284 -11.27 30.77 -14.75
C THR A 284 -12.53 29.91 -14.72
N ILE A 285 -12.59 28.88 -15.57
CA ILE A 285 -13.71 27.94 -15.62
C ILE A 285 -13.86 27.23 -14.27
N ALA A 286 -12.76 26.74 -13.69
CA ALA A 286 -12.78 26.06 -12.40
C ALA A 286 -13.27 26.96 -11.26
N ARG A 287 -12.81 28.22 -11.17
CA ARG A 287 -13.27 29.18 -10.16
C ARG A 287 -14.76 29.48 -10.30
N GLN A 288 -15.24 29.68 -11.53
CA GLN A 288 -16.63 30.01 -11.79
C GLN A 288 -17.55 28.84 -11.40
N THR A 289 -17.24 27.62 -11.81
CA THR A 289 -18.01 26.43 -11.46
C THR A 289 -17.95 26.14 -9.97
N ALA A 290 -16.76 26.22 -9.35
CA ALA A 290 -16.59 25.99 -7.92
C ALA A 290 -17.31 27.04 -7.05
N SER A 291 -17.44 28.28 -7.51
CA SER A 291 -18.16 29.34 -6.78
C SER A 291 -19.67 29.09 -6.66
N GLN A 292 -20.25 28.26 -7.55
CA GLN A 292 -21.67 27.90 -7.57
C GLN A 292 -21.95 26.58 -6.82
N SER A 293 -20.94 26.00 -6.19
CA SER A 293 -21.02 24.70 -5.52
C SER A 293 -21.98 24.73 -4.34
N THR A 294 -22.89 23.76 -4.27
CA THR A 294 -23.67 23.49 -3.06
C THR A 294 -23.01 22.37 -2.26
N VAL A 295 -22.98 22.49 -0.93
CA VAL A 295 -22.44 21.43 -0.06
C VAL A 295 -23.36 20.21 0.04
N GLY A 296 -24.59 20.30 -0.49
CA GLY A 296 -25.60 19.25 -0.37
C GLY A 296 -25.21 17.94 -1.05
N SER A 297 -24.58 18.00 -2.23
CA SER A 297 -24.13 16.81 -2.98
C SER A 297 -22.83 16.21 -2.45
N LEU A 298 -22.18 16.83 -1.46
CA LEU A 298 -20.99 16.25 -0.87
C LEU A 298 -21.33 14.97 -0.13
N ARG A 299 -20.61 13.89 -0.45
CA ARG A 299 -20.80 12.59 0.20
C ARG A 299 -19.96 12.44 1.45
N THR A 300 -20.39 13.12 2.51
CA THR A 300 -19.67 13.16 3.79
C THR A 300 -20.37 12.43 4.91
N LYS A 301 -21.58 11.93 4.66
CA LYS A 301 -22.26 10.99 5.54
C LYS A 301 -21.88 9.57 5.14
N ALA A 302 -21.93 8.65 6.09
CA ALA A 302 -21.83 7.23 5.82
C ALA A 302 -22.94 6.47 6.54
N ASP A 303 -23.32 5.32 6.00
CA ASP A 303 -24.13 4.32 6.69
C ASP A 303 -23.44 2.97 6.53
N VAL A 304 -23.18 2.28 7.63
CA VAL A 304 -22.53 0.97 7.64
C VAL A 304 -23.53 -0.06 8.15
N PHE A 305 -23.72 -1.13 7.40
CA PHE A 305 -24.52 -2.28 7.78
C PHE A 305 -23.62 -3.49 7.90
N ILE A 306 -23.58 -4.12 9.06
CA ILE A 306 -22.98 -5.44 9.26
C ILE A 306 -24.14 -6.41 9.41
N TYR A 307 -24.27 -7.39 8.52
CA TYR A 307 -25.40 -8.31 8.51
C TYR A 307 -24.98 -9.76 8.37
N GLY A 308 -25.83 -10.66 8.85
CA GLY A 308 -25.56 -12.09 8.89
C GLY A 308 -24.31 -12.42 9.68
N LEU A 309 -24.12 -11.79 10.83
CA LEU A 309 -23.05 -12.15 11.75
C LEU A 309 -23.26 -13.59 12.23
N ALA A 310 -22.24 -14.45 12.14
CA ALA A 310 -22.31 -15.79 12.73
C ALA A 310 -20.98 -16.30 13.28
N LEU A 311 -21.11 -17.21 14.25
CA LEU A 311 -20.05 -17.94 14.91
C LEU A 311 -20.33 -19.45 14.82
N SER A 312 -19.36 -20.22 14.33
CA SER A 312 -19.44 -21.68 14.16
C SER A 312 -18.08 -22.33 14.33
N LYS A 313 -18.03 -23.66 14.20
CA LYS A 313 -16.79 -24.42 14.15
C LYS A 313 -15.99 -24.14 12.87
N ASN A 314 -14.67 -24.10 13.00
CA ASN A 314 -13.72 -24.09 11.89
C ASN A 314 -13.95 -25.28 10.95
N ASP A 315 -14.04 -25.01 9.65
CA ASP A 315 -14.24 -26.00 8.57
C ASP A 315 -13.10 -26.02 7.53
N GLY A 316 -12.03 -25.24 7.75
CA GLY A 316 -10.93 -25.07 6.81
C GLY A 316 -11.27 -24.27 5.55
N SER A 317 -12.41 -23.57 5.50
CA SER A 317 -12.82 -22.75 4.36
C SER A 317 -12.93 -21.28 4.73
N LEU A 318 -12.30 -20.42 3.92
CA LEU A 318 -12.50 -18.97 3.96
C LEU A 318 -13.54 -18.49 2.94
N SER A 319 -14.09 -19.39 2.11
CA SER A 319 -15.10 -19.01 1.11
C SER A 319 -16.52 -19.01 1.66
N THR A 320 -16.77 -19.77 2.73
CA THR A 320 -18.08 -19.85 3.36
C THR A 320 -18.10 -19.00 4.62
N ARG A 321 -19.15 -18.21 4.82
CA ARG A 321 -19.33 -17.37 6.02
C ARG A 321 -19.51 -18.20 7.31
N TYR A 322 -20.20 -19.33 7.21
CA TYR A 322 -20.70 -20.10 8.35
C TYR A 322 -20.68 -21.61 8.03
N SER A 323 -20.18 -22.45 8.94
CA SER A 323 -20.07 -23.90 8.72
C SER A 323 -21.30 -24.68 9.17
N ASN A 324 -22.20 -24.04 9.94
CA ASN A 324 -23.35 -24.68 10.60
C ASN A 324 -23.01 -25.79 11.60
N GLN A 325 -21.74 -25.96 11.92
CA GLN A 325 -21.27 -26.88 12.96
C GLN A 325 -21.03 -26.10 14.25
N ALA A 326 -21.34 -26.75 15.37
CA ALA A 326 -21.10 -26.19 16.68
C ALA A 326 -19.70 -26.51 17.20
N PHE A 327 -19.18 -25.69 18.10
CA PHE A 327 -17.86 -25.85 18.70
C PHE A 327 -17.92 -25.77 20.22
N ASN A 328 -16.90 -26.34 20.86
CA ASN A 328 -16.71 -26.24 22.30
C ASN A 328 -15.67 -25.16 22.59
N TRP A 329 -15.88 -24.36 23.63
CA TRP A 329 -14.95 -23.33 24.05
C TRP A 329 -14.76 -23.34 25.56
N GLY A 330 -13.53 -23.68 25.96
CA GLY A 330 -13.19 -23.99 27.34
C GLY A 330 -13.53 -25.44 27.71
N SER A 331 -13.18 -25.81 28.93
CA SER A 331 -13.50 -27.10 29.55
C SER A 331 -13.76 -26.90 31.04
N SER A 332 -14.16 -27.95 31.77
CA SER A 332 -14.27 -27.89 33.22
C SER A 332 -12.98 -27.46 33.92
N ASP A 333 -11.83 -27.88 33.37
CA ASP A 333 -10.51 -27.64 33.95
C ASP A 333 -9.91 -26.31 33.48
N ASN A 334 -10.45 -25.76 32.39
CA ASN A 334 -10.02 -24.50 31.80
C ASN A 334 -11.23 -23.71 31.24
N PRO A 335 -12.12 -23.22 32.11
CA PRO A 335 -13.34 -22.54 31.69
C PRO A 335 -13.09 -21.06 31.41
N TRP A 336 -14.12 -20.39 30.89
CA TRP A 336 -14.23 -18.94 31.04
C TRP A 336 -14.50 -18.60 32.50
N LEU A 337 -13.87 -17.54 33.00
CA LEU A 337 -14.04 -17.10 34.39
C LEU A 337 -14.51 -15.66 34.43
N PHE A 338 -15.59 -15.43 35.17
CA PHE A 338 -16.01 -14.11 35.62
C PHE A 338 -15.89 -14.07 37.14
N ARG A 339 -14.91 -13.35 37.68
CA ARG A 339 -14.56 -13.44 39.11
C ARG A 339 -14.11 -12.10 39.68
N ALA A 340 -14.36 -11.92 40.97
CA ALA A 340 -13.68 -10.91 41.76
C ALA A 340 -12.32 -11.44 42.25
N GLY A 341 -11.36 -10.55 42.44
CA GLY A 341 -10.03 -10.87 42.95
C GLY A 341 -9.37 -9.66 43.58
N SER A 342 -8.18 -9.86 44.13
CA SER A 342 -7.35 -8.76 44.62
C SER A 342 -5.87 -9.00 44.33
N GLU A 343 -5.13 -7.92 44.12
CA GLU A 343 -3.69 -7.96 43.84
C GLU A 343 -2.99 -6.81 44.58
N ASN A 344 -1.78 -7.10 45.09
CA ASN A 344 -0.93 -6.11 45.73
C ASN A 344 -0.12 -5.38 44.66
N VAL A 345 -0.39 -4.09 44.46
CA VAL A 345 0.20 -3.30 43.39
C VAL A 345 0.69 -1.95 43.89
N MET A 346 1.65 -1.38 43.16
CA MET A 346 2.14 -0.01 43.33
C MET A 346 1.72 0.78 42.10
N GLN A 347 1.05 1.92 42.28
CA GLN A 347 0.60 2.78 41.19
C GLN A 347 1.32 4.13 41.24
N PHE A 348 0.59 5.24 41.38
CA PHE A 348 1.10 6.58 41.14
C PHE A 348 1.79 7.25 42.34
N ILE A 349 1.96 6.54 43.46
CA ILE A 349 2.59 7.06 44.70
C ILE A 349 3.93 6.37 44.94
N ASP A 350 4.93 7.18 45.30
CA ASP A 350 6.31 6.82 45.61
C ASP A 350 6.50 6.64 47.13
N ASP A 351 5.98 5.55 47.70
CA ASP A 351 6.22 5.19 49.10
C ASP A 351 6.91 3.81 49.26
N GLY A 352 7.13 3.10 48.14
CA GLY A 352 7.68 1.75 48.15
C GLY A 352 6.71 0.69 48.70
N THR A 353 5.47 1.03 49.02
CA THR A 353 4.49 0.14 49.64
C THR A 353 3.54 -0.44 48.60
N LEU A 354 3.32 -1.76 48.66
CA LEU A 354 2.27 -2.39 47.86
C LEU A 354 0.92 -2.18 48.55
N GLN A 355 -0.07 -1.71 47.80
CA GLN A 355 -1.45 -1.58 48.26
C GLN A 355 -2.34 -2.61 47.57
N LYS A 356 -3.31 -3.15 48.31
CA LYS A 356 -4.22 -4.18 47.80
C LYS A 356 -5.34 -3.53 47.00
N ILE A 357 -5.42 -3.84 45.70
CA ILE A 357 -6.53 -3.42 44.83
C ILE A 357 -7.46 -4.61 44.59
N GLY A 358 -8.76 -4.40 44.82
CA GLY A 358 -9.81 -5.31 44.35
C GLY A 358 -10.12 -5.09 42.87
N PHE A 359 -10.36 -6.16 42.12
CA PHE A 359 -10.72 -6.11 40.71
C PHE A 359 -11.85 -7.09 40.37
N LEU A 360 -12.57 -6.78 39.30
CA LEU A 360 -13.47 -7.69 38.60
C LEU A 360 -12.82 -8.12 37.29
N ALA A 361 -12.76 -9.42 37.02
CA ALA A 361 -12.11 -9.97 35.84
C ALA A 361 -13.07 -10.78 34.98
N LEU A 362 -12.97 -10.60 33.66
CA LEU A 362 -13.44 -11.54 32.65
C LEU A 362 -12.21 -12.18 32.00
N GLU A 363 -12.11 -13.50 32.08
CA GLU A 363 -10.93 -14.25 31.64
C GLU A 363 -11.37 -15.37 30.69
N ALA A 364 -10.75 -15.42 29.52
CA ALA A 364 -10.89 -16.54 28.60
C ALA A 364 -10.13 -17.78 29.13
N PRO A 365 -10.46 -18.99 28.62
CA PRO A 365 -9.65 -20.18 28.87
C PRO A 365 -8.17 -19.88 28.63
N LEU A 366 -7.31 -20.41 29.49
CA LEU A 366 -5.87 -20.27 29.40
C LEU A 366 -5.31 -20.88 28.10
N ALA A 367 -4.32 -20.22 27.51
CA ALA A 367 -3.58 -20.76 26.37
C ALA A 367 -2.49 -21.73 26.84
N LEU A 368 -2.31 -22.84 26.13
CA LEU A 368 -1.26 -23.83 26.43
C LEU A 368 0.14 -23.30 26.07
N ILE A 369 1.15 -23.70 26.84
CA ILE A 369 2.55 -23.34 26.56
C ILE A 369 3.00 -23.88 25.21
N ASP A 370 2.71 -25.15 24.93
CA ASP A 370 3.11 -25.81 23.68
C ASP A 370 2.22 -25.42 22.49
N GLY A 371 1.20 -24.58 22.72
CA GLY A 371 0.16 -24.29 21.75
C GLY A 371 -0.73 -25.51 21.44
N SER A 372 -1.94 -25.25 20.94
CA SER A 372 -2.82 -26.33 20.46
C SER A 372 -3.78 -25.79 19.42
N ASP A 373 -3.65 -26.27 18.18
CA ASP A 373 -4.59 -25.89 17.11
C ASP A 373 -6.01 -26.44 17.34
N MET A 374 -6.22 -27.33 18.31
CA MET A 374 -7.56 -27.77 18.71
C MET A 374 -8.39 -26.63 19.30
N ASP A 375 -7.73 -25.60 19.86
CA ASP A 375 -8.37 -24.40 20.40
C ASP A 375 -8.70 -23.37 19.31
N ASN A 376 -8.05 -23.47 18.15
CA ASN A 376 -8.27 -22.62 16.97
C ASN A 376 -9.50 -23.11 16.20
N ASN A 377 -10.63 -23.14 16.89
CA ASN A 377 -11.82 -23.84 16.45
C ASN A 377 -12.97 -22.90 16.05
N ILE A 378 -12.78 -21.59 16.15
CA ILE A 378 -13.83 -20.61 15.89
C ILE A 378 -13.76 -20.14 14.45
N LYS A 379 -14.91 -20.15 13.80
CA LYS A 379 -15.20 -19.50 12.54
C LYS A 379 -16.16 -18.35 12.79
N PHE A 380 -15.76 -17.17 12.39
CA PHE A 380 -16.55 -15.95 12.48
C PHE A 380 -16.75 -15.38 11.08
N GLY A 381 -17.98 -15.01 10.73
CA GLY A 381 -18.22 -14.44 9.42
C GLY A 381 -19.44 -13.53 9.38
N PHE A 382 -19.34 -12.48 8.56
CA PHE A 382 -20.41 -11.51 8.35
C PHE A 382 -20.29 -10.90 6.94
N TRP A 383 -21.35 -10.25 6.50
CA TRP A 383 -21.35 -9.37 5.34
C TRP A 383 -21.42 -7.92 5.79
N THR A 384 -20.88 -7.01 4.99
CA THR A 384 -20.97 -5.58 5.25
C THR A 384 -21.29 -4.80 3.99
N ASP A 385 -22.17 -3.81 4.12
CA ASP A 385 -22.44 -2.78 3.11
C ASP A 385 -22.13 -1.41 3.73
N ILE A 386 -21.18 -0.69 3.13
CA ILE A 386 -20.75 0.64 3.56
C ILE A 386 -21.14 1.64 2.49
N PHE A 387 -22.08 2.52 2.79
CA PHE A 387 -22.61 3.51 1.85
C PHE A 387 -22.00 4.88 2.11
N SER A 388 -21.50 5.52 1.05
CA SER A 388 -21.16 6.94 1.05
C SER A 388 -22.39 7.76 0.64
N ARG A 389 -22.82 8.67 1.51
CA ARG A 389 -24.10 9.37 1.41
C ARG A 389 -23.91 10.88 1.29
N GLU A 390 -24.72 11.49 0.44
CA GLU A 390 -24.80 12.95 0.30
C GLU A 390 -25.25 13.62 1.61
N LEU A 391 -24.74 14.82 1.87
CA LEU A 391 -25.09 15.63 3.03
C LEU A 391 -26.59 15.98 3.03
N SER A 392 -27.17 16.25 1.87
CA SER A 392 -28.60 16.51 1.67
C SER A 392 -29.48 15.27 1.86
N SER A 393 -28.91 14.06 1.85
CA SER A 393 -29.68 12.83 1.94
C SER A 393 -30.34 12.66 3.31
N ASN A 394 -31.59 12.18 3.30
CA ASN A 394 -32.39 11.96 4.50
C ASN A 394 -32.27 10.50 4.97
N SER A 395 -32.00 10.28 6.26
CA SER A 395 -31.80 8.95 6.85
C SER A 395 -33.04 8.49 7.63
N GLN A 396 -34.23 8.58 7.03
CA GLN A 396 -35.42 8.08 7.68
C GLN A 396 -35.32 6.57 7.88
N VAL A 397 -35.49 6.14 9.12
CA VAL A 397 -35.42 4.74 9.54
C VAL A 397 -36.81 4.29 9.92
N ASN A 398 -37.14 3.03 9.64
CA ASN A 398 -38.31 2.41 10.21
C ASN A 398 -38.04 2.23 11.72
N PRO A 399 -38.81 2.87 12.61
CA PRO A 399 -38.55 2.82 14.04
C PRO A 399 -38.79 1.42 14.65
N GLN A 400 -39.50 0.53 13.97
CA GLN A 400 -39.76 -0.83 14.42
C GLN A 400 -38.63 -1.80 14.06
N THR A 401 -37.97 -1.60 12.91
CA THR A 401 -36.97 -2.54 12.40
C THR A 401 -35.54 -1.99 12.39
N GLY A 402 -35.34 -0.69 12.58
CA GLY A 402 -34.04 -0.02 12.41
C GLY A 402 -33.55 0.09 10.96
N ALA A 403 -34.32 -0.49 10.01
CA ALA A 403 -34.01 -0.53 8.59
C ALA A 403 -34.19 0.84 7.91
N PRO A 404 -33.45 1.15 6.83
CA PRO A 404 -33.75 2.29 5.96
C PRO A 404 -35.14 2.17 5.32
N ILE A 405 -35.86 3.29 5.20
CA ILE A 405 -37.18 3.33 4.51
C ILE A 405 -37.03 3.47 2.98
N TYR A 406 -36.00 4.19 2.51
CA TYR A 406 -35.70 4.41 1.09
C TYR A 406 -34.30 3.90 0.74
N GLY A 407 -34.11 3.63 -0.55
CA GLY A 407 -32.88 3.08 -1.14
C GLY A 407 -31.65 3.92 -0.82
N LEU A 408 -30.63 3.24 -0.33
CA LEU A 408 -29.26 3.77 -0.35
C LEU A 408 -28.69 3.58 -1.75
N ASP A 409 -27.74 4.41 -2.13
CA ASP A 409 -27.19 4.40 -3.48
C ASP A 409 -26.12 3.30 -3.64
N SER A 410 -26.40 2.30 -4.49
CA SER A 410 -25.52 1.16 -4.76
C SER A 410 -24.23 1.55 -5.47
N ASP A 411 -24.23 2.62 -6.28
CA ASP A 411 -23.05 3.06 -7.04
C ASP A 411 -21.94 3.59 -6.11
N TYR A 412 -22.29 3.91 -4.87
CA TYR A 412 -21.38 4.45 -3.85
C TYR A 412 -21.37 3.59 -2.59
N ARG A 413 -21.43 2.28 -2.81
CA ARG A 413 -21.37 1.27 -1.77
C ARG A 413 -20.11 0.44 -1.91
N LEU A 414 -19.41 0.23 -0.79
CA LEU A 414 -18.48 -0.88 -0.64
C LEU A 414 -19.22 -2.05 0.00
N ARG A 415 -19.38 -3.14 -0.74
CA ARG A 415 -19.94 -4.40 -0.25
C ARG A 415 -18.82 -5.42 -0.07
N ALA A 416 -18.79 -6.11 1.07
CA ALA A 416 -17.79 -7.12 1.35
C ALA A 416 -18.33 -8.29 2.18
N GLN A 417 -17.74 -9.47 1.99
CA GLN A 417 -17.83 -10.59 2.91
C GLN A 417 -16.53 -10.67 3.71
N VAL A 418 -16.65 -10.78 5.02
CA VAL A 418 -15.53 -11.01 5.93
C VAL A 418 -15.68 -12.37 6.57
N VAL A 419 -14.67 -13.22 6.42
CA VAL A 419 -14.62 -14.55 7.03
C VAL A 419 -13.30 -14.70 7.77
N ALA A 420 -13.35 -15.01 9.05
CA ALA A 420 -12.21 -15.37 9.86
C ALA A 420 -12.36 -16.81 10.32
N ASN A 421 -11.31 -17.61 10.15
CA ASN A 421 -11.33 -19.04 10.41
C ASN A 421 -10.13 -19.44 11.26
N GLY A 422 -10.38 -20.33 12.21
CA GLY A 422 -9.38 -20.77 13.17
C GLY A 422 -9.10 -19.78 14.29
N LEU A 423 -10.02 -18.88 14.61
CA LEU A 423 -9.81 -17.91 15.69
C LEU A 423 -9.75 -18.61 17.06
N SER A 424 -8.88 -18.09 17.92
CA SER A 424 -8.79 -18.37 19.34
C SER A 424 -8.55 -17.09 20.11
N PHE A 425 -9.23 -16.95 21.25
CA PHE A 425 -9.01 -15.87 22.20
C PHE A 425 -8.44 -16.37 23.53
N ASN A 426 -7.97 -17.62 23.56
CA ASN A 426 -7.43 -18.23 24.77
C ASN A 426 -6.25 -17.41 25.31
N GLY A 427 -6.22 -17.23 26.63
CA GLY A 427 -5.27 -16.38 27.34
C GLY A 427 -5.67 -14.90 27.42
N SER A 428 -6.77 -14.48 26.80
CA SER A 428 -7.28 -13.11 26.95
C SER A 428 -7.83 -12.86 28.35
N GLN A 429 -7.68 -11.65 28.87
CA GLN A 429 -8.29 -11.19 30.11
C GLN A 429 -8.59 -9.69 30.07
N VAL A 430 -9.63 -9.28 30.78
CA VAL A 430 -9.89 -7.88 31.10
C VAL A 430 -10.17 -7.78 32.58
N ARG A 431 -9.42 -6.93 33.28
CA ARG A 431 -9.65 -6.60 34.69
C ARG A 431 -10.11 -5.16 34.79
N ILE A 432 -11.15 -4.93 35.58
CA ILE A 432 -11.71 -3.62 35.87
C ILE A 432 -11.56 -3.39 37.37
N PHE A 433 -11.01 -2.25 37.75
CA PHE A 433 -10.77 -1.89 39.14
C PHE A 433 -10.83 -0.38 39.32
N GLN A 434 -10.91 0.07 40.57
CA GLN A 434 -10.67 1.46 40.90
C GLN A 434 -9.17 1.65 41.17
N THR A 435 -8.56 2.68 40.57
CA THR A 435 -7.16 3.02 40.86
C THR A 435 -7.02 3.54 42.29
N LEU A 436 -5.80 3.45 42.85
CA LEU A 436 -5.50 3.89 44.21
C LEU A 436 -5.77 5.39 44.38
N GLY A 437 -6.08 5.81 45.60
CA GLY A 437 -6.18 7.22 45.98
C GLY A 437 -4.83 7.80 46.38
N PRO A 438 -4.71 9.14 46.50
CA PRO A 438 -3.53 9.77 47.08
C PRO A 438 -3.30 9.28 48.52
N ASP A 439 -2.05 9.20 48.95
CA ASP A 439 -1.73 8.97 50.37
C ASP A 439 -2.21 10.19 51.17
N PRO A 440 -3.10 10.04 52.16
CA PRO A 440 -3.59 11.14 52.96
C PRO A 440 -2.50 11.83 53.82
N THR A 441 -1.28 11.28 53.90
CA THR A 441 -0.16 11.81 54.67
C THR A 441 0.87 12.60 53.85
N LEU A 442 0.78 12.59 52.51
CA LEU A 442 1.71 13.28 51.61
C LEU A 442 1.11 14.62 51.13
N GLU A 443 1.41 15.70 51.85
CA GLU A 443 0.85 17.06 51.61
C GLU A 443 1.70 17.97 50.69
N SER A 444 2.75 17.50 50.01
CA SER A 444 3.71 18.42 49.34
C SER A 444 3.92 18.20 47.85
N ASN A 445 3.38 19.12 47.02
CA ASN A 445 3.83 19.66 45.70
C ASN A 445 4.50 18.79 44.61
N LYS A 446 4.86 17.52 44.85
CA LYS A 446 5.46 16.58 43.89
C LYS A 446 4.38 15.83 43.09
N ASP A 447 3.14 15.83 43.59
CA ASP A 447 1.99 15.02 43.16
C ASP A 447 0.97 15.73 42.25
N ILE A 448 1.21 16.99 41.88
CA ILE A 448 0.27 17.81 41.08
C ILE A 448 0.05 17.23 39.66
N ILE A 449 0.96 16.38 39.16
CA ILE A 449 0.95 15.89 37.78
C ILE A 449 0.02 14.67 37.58
N ASN A 450 -0.37 13.94 38.64
CA ASN A 450 -1.08 12.65 38.53
C ASN A 450 -2.44 12.57 39.25
N ARG A 451 -2.94 13.67 39.84
CA ARG A 451 -4.17 13.62 40.63
C ARG A 451 -5.39 13.15 39.83
N ASP A 452 -5.39 13.41 38.53
CA ASP A 452 -6.47 13.03 37.62
C ASP A 452 -6.57 11.51 37.42
N TYR A 453 -5.56 10.73 37.85
CA TYR A 453 -5.55 9.26 37.73
C TYR A 453 -6.06 8.56 38.99
N PHE A 454 -6.12 9.24 40.13
CA PHE A 454 -6.50 8.63 41.40
C PHE A 454 -8.00 8.35 41.49
N GLN A 455 -8.35 7.20 42.09
CA GLN A 455 -9.74 6.78 42.30
C GLN A 455 -10.59 6.76 41.01
N THR A 456 -9.96 6.55 39.86
CA THR A 456 -10.61 6.47 38.54
C THR A 456 -10.92 5.03 38.17
N LEU A 457 -11.78 4.85 37.16
CA LEU A 457 -12.05 3.53 36.59
C LEU A 457 -10.83 3.09 35.77
N GLY A 458 -10.09 2.12 36.29
CA GLY A 458 -8.94 1.49 35.67
C GLY A 458 -9.29 0.16 34.99
N ILE A 459 -8.63 -0.08 33.87
CA ILE A 459 -8.72 -1.30 33.07
C ILE A 459 -7.29 -1.82 32.84
N ALA A 460 -7.08 -3.10 33.07
CA ALA A 460 -5.89 -3.83 32.62
C ALA A 460 -6.35 -4.95 31.68
N GLY A 461 -5.99 -4.85 30.41
CA GLY A 461 -6.44 -5.77 29.37
C GLY A 461 -5.28 -6.51 28.71
N LEU A 462 -5.47 -7.79 28.47
CA LEU A 462 -4.69 -8.58 27.53
C LEU A 462 -5.67 -9.20 26.54
N LEU A 463 -5.63 -8.75 25.28
CA LEU A 463 -6.50 -9.25 24.22
C LEU A 463 -5.68 -10.07 23.25
N ARG A 464 -6.08 -11.32 23.04
CA ARG A 464 -5.45 -12.23 22.09
C ARG A 464 -6.45 -12.60 21.01
N ILE A 465 -6.05 -12.41 19.76
CA ILE A 465 -6.82 -12.77 18.57
C ILE A 465 -5.85 -13.52 17.67
N ASN A 466 -5.77 -14.83 17.90
CA ASN A 466 -4.80 -15.70 17.24
C ASN A 466 -5.51 -16.68 16.33
N THR A 467 -4.84 -17.10 15.27
CA THR A 467 -5.37 -18.09 14.31
C THR A 467 -4.47 -19.29 14.12
N ASP A 468 -3.20 -19.19 14.54
CA ASP A 468 -2.20 -20.21 14.29
C ASP A 468 -1.22 -20.26 15.45
N ASN A 469 -1.10 -21.40 16.12
CA ASN A 469 -0.12 -21.56 17.20
C ASN A 469 1.27 -21.95 16.68
N SER A 470 1.42 -22.30 15.41
CA SER A 470 2.69 -22.72 14.80
C SER A 470 2.92 -22.05 13.43
N PRO A 471 2.94 -20.70 13.38
CA PRO A 471 3.07 -19.94 12.15
C PRO A 471 4.38 -20.19 11.40
N GLU A 472 5.42 -20.73 12.03
CA GLU A 472 6.69 -21.07 11.37
C GLU A 472 6.54 -22.15 10.28
N ASN A 473 5.43 -22.89 10.34
CA ASN A 473 5.05 -23.95 9.40
C ASN A 473 4.04 -23.49 8.36
N ALA A 474 3.49 -22.27 8.48
CA ALA A 474 2.61 -21.69 7.47
C ALA A 474 3.42 -21.48 6.18
N LYS A 475 3.07 -22.21 5.12
CA LYS A 475 3.77 -22.16 3.84
C LYS A 475 2.78 -21.99 2.73
N PHE A 476 2.98 -20.95 1.93
CA PHE A 476 2.19 -20.75 0.73
C PHE A 476 2.88 -21.36 -0.45
N ILE A 477 2.10 -22.09 -1.24
CA ILE A 477 2.59 -22.57 -2.52
C ILE A 477 1.60 -22.13 -3.59
N ASP A 478 2.06 -21.22 -4.44
CA ASP A 478 1.29 -20.70 -5.56
C ASP A 478 0.92 -21.87 -6.50
N THR A 479 -0.37 -22.03 -6.81
CA THR A 479 -0.89 -23.05 -7.72
C THR A 479 -0.27 -22.93 -9.13
N ARG A 480 0.13 -21.72 -9.55
CA ARG A 480 0.87 -21.47 -10.79
C ARG A 480 2.35 -21.82 -10.66
N LEU A 481 2.96 -21.60 -9.50
CA LEU A 481 4.30 -22.12 -9.21
C LEU A 481 4.29 -23.64 -9.25
N TYR A 482 3.25 -24.29 -8.71
CA TYR A 482 3.09 -25.75 -8.81
C TYR A 482 3.01 -26.24 -10.25
N SER A 483 2.15 -25.64 -11.09
CA SER A 483 2.07 -26.05 -12.51
C SER A 483 3.35 -25.74 -13.29
N ARG A 484 4.06 -24.64 -12.96
CA ARG A 484 5.38 -24.32 -13.53
C ARG A 484 6.46 -25.31 -13.07
N LEU A 485 6.46 -25.73 -11.80
CA LEU A 485 7.39 -26.71 -11.23
C LEU A 485 7.11 -28.13 -11.72
N GLU A 486 5.83 -28.49 -11.90
CA GLU A 486 5.42 -29.73 -12.55
C GLU A 486 5.94 -29.77 -13.99
N LYS A 487 5.79 -28.66 -14.72
CA LYS A 487 6.35 -28.50 -16.06
C LYS A 487 7.87 -28.62 -16.06
N PHE A 488 8.58 -27.95 -15.16
CA PHE A 488 10.03 -28.08 -14.98
C PHE A 488 10.44 -29.54 -14.73
N ASN A 489 9.74 -30.23 -13.81
CA ASN A 489 9.97 -31.65 -13.50
C ASN A 489 9.67 -32.59 -14.68
N SER A 490 8.77 -32.22 -15.57
CA SER A 490 8.43 -32.96 -16.80
C SER A 490 9.31 -32.61 -18.01
N THR A 491 10.11 -31.54 -17.93
CA THR A 491 10.96 -31.06 -19.03
C THR A 491 12.29 -31.82 -19.03
N ASP A 492 12.77 -32.20 -20.21
CA ASP A 492 14.04 -32.90 -20.37
C ASP A 492 15.22 -32.08 -19.78
N SER A 493 16.05 -32.73 -18.95
CA SER A 493 17.20 -32.10 -18.28
C SER A 493 18.20 -31.47 -19.27
N SER A 494 18.27 -31.97 -20.51
CA SER A 494 19.10 -31.39 -21.57
C SER A 494 18.59 -30.01 -22.01
N VAL A 495 17.27 -29.81 -22.06
CA VAL A 495 16.63 -28.52 -22.42
C VAL A 495 16.88 -27.47 -21.34
N ILE A 496 16.77 -27.86 -20.06
CA ILE A 496 17.05 -26.98 -18.92
C ILE A 496 18.52 -26.55 -18.91
N THR A 497 19.43 -27.51 -19.15
CA THR A 497 20.87 -27.24 -19.23
C THR A 497 21.18 -26.24 -20.35
N GLN A 498 20.57 -26.42 -21.52
CA GLN A 498 20.74 -25.51 -22.66
C GLN A 498 20.19 -24.10 -22.37
N ALA A 499 19.05 -23.98 -21.69
CA ALA A 499 18.51 -22.68 -21.27
C ALA A 499 19.47 -21.94 -20.32
N ARG A 500 20.10 -22.64 -19.36
CA ARG A 500 21.10 -22.06 -18.46
C ARG A 500 22.34 -21.58 -19.20
N ILE A 501 22.82 -22.36 -20.17
CA ILE A 501 23.96 -21.97 -21.01
C ILE A 501 23.63 -20.69 -21.78
N LEU A 502 22.45 -20.62 -22.39
CA LEU A 502 22.00 -19.43 -23.11
C LEU A 502 21.87 -18.22 -22.18
N ASN A 503 21.33 -18.39 -20.97
CA ASN A 503 21.23 -17.33 -19.97
C ASN A 503 22.60 -16.81 -19.52
N ASN A 504 23.53 -17.71 -19.21
CA ASN A 504 24.90 -17.35 -18.81
C ASN A 504 25.70 -16.69 -19.95
N ASN A 505 25.31 -16.93 -21.20
CA ASN A 505 25.95 -16.31 -22.35
C ASN A 505 25.48 -14.87 -22.59
N VAL A 506 24.34 -14.42 -22.00
CA VAL A 506 23.89 -13.03 -22.09
C VAL A 506 24.84 -12.13 -21.28
N PRO A 507 25.59 -11.22 -21.92
CA PRO A 507 26.59 -10.42 -21.24
C PRO A 507 25.95 -9.37 -20.33
N GLN A 508 26.60 -9.04 -19.21
CA GLN A 508 26.21 -7.91 -18.37
C GLN A 508 26.63 -6.60 -19.06
N LEU A 509 25.69 -5.66 -19.20
CA LEU A 509 25.97 -4.36 -19.81
C LEU A 509 26.70 -3.44 -18.80
N PRO A 510 27.81 -2.79 -19.18
CA PRO A 510 28.42 -1.75 -18.36
C PRO A 510 27.55 -0.48 -18.35
N SER A 511 27.82 0.44 -17.42
CA SER A 511 27.05 1.68 -17.23
C SER A 511 27.01 2.62 -18.45
N ASN A 512 27.93 2.48 -19.41
CA ASN A 512 27.89 3.14 -20.72
C ASN A 512 28.31 2.13 -21.82
N PRO A 513 27.36 1.36 -22.37
CA PRO A 513 27.68 0.34 -23.37
C PRO A 513 27.92 0.96 -24.75
N SER A 514 28.90 0.42 -25.48
CA SER A 514 29.08 0.73 -26.90
C SER A 514 27.93 0.14 -27.73
N LYS A 515 27.68 0.70 -28.93
CA LYS A 515 26.66 0.16 -29.86
C LYS A 515 26.85 -1.33 -30.13
N GLN A 516 28.10 -1.77 -30.30
CA GLN A 516 28.45 -3.17 -30.52
C GLN A 516 28.12 -4.06 -29.31
N GLN A 517 28.32 -3.57 -28.09
CA GLN A 517 27.94 -4.29 -26.86
C GLN A 517 26.42 -4.39 -26.70
N LEU A 518 25.69 -3.35 -27.09
CA LEU A 518 24.23 -3.34 -27.10
C LEU A 518 23.67 -4.33 -28.13
N ASP A 519 24.25 -4.37 -29.33
CA ASP A 519 23.85 -5.28 -30.41
C ASP A 519 24.11 -6.75 -30.03
N GLU A 520 25.27 -7.04 -29.40
CA GLU A 520 25.59 -8.37 -28.89
C GLU A 520 24.64 -8.80 -27.77
N TYR A 521 24.37 -7.91 -26.82
CA TYR A 521 23.39 -8.14 -25.74
C TYR A 521 22.00 -8.46 -26.31
N ASN A 522 21.50 -7.61 -27.22
CA ASN A 522 20.17 -7.77 -27.83
C ASN A 522 20.08 -9.09 -28.63
N THR A 523 21.13 -9.46 -29.34
CA THR A 523 21.17 -10.71 -30.12
C THR A 523 21.11 -11.93 -29.20
N LYS A 524 21.89 -11.95 -28.13
CA LYS A 524 21.93 -13.07 -27.18
C LYS A 524 20.68 -13.15 -26.32
N LEU A 525 20.11 -12.01 -25.93
CA LEU A 525 18.83 -11.94 -25.24
C LEU A 525 17.68 -12.44 -26.14
N ALA A 526 17.69 -12.10 -27.42
CA ALA A 526 16.71 -12.61 -28.38
C ALA A 526 16.81 -14.14 -28.55
N LEU A 527 18.03 -14.69 -28.62
CA LEU A 527 18.25 -16.13 -28.67
C LEU A 527 17.70 -16.85 -27.43
N LEU A 528 17.97 -16.30 -26.25
CA LEU A 528 17.43 -16.83 -24.99
C LEU A 528 15.90 -16.79 -24.97
N ASN A 529 15.31 -15.63 -25.29
CA ASN A 529 13.85 -15.47 -25.30
C ASN A 529 13.17 -16.40 -26.32
N ASN A 530 13.75 -16.58 -27.50
CA ASN A 530 13.23 -17.52 -28.50
C ASN A 530 13.29 -18.96 -27.99
N PHE A 531 14.40 -19.37 -27.36
CA PHE A 531 14.54 -20.72 -26.81
C PHE A 531 13.54 -20.98 -25.68
N LEU A 532 13.37 -20.00 -24.79
CA LEU A 532 12.41 -20.07 -23.68
C LEU A 532 10.97 -20.15 -24.21
N ASN A 533 10.60 -19.32 -25.19
CA ASN A 533 9.26 -19.34 -25.79
C ASN A 533 8.96 -20.66 -26.51
N GLN A 534 9.92 -21.20 -27.27
CA GLN A 534 9.76 -22.48 -27.97
C GLN A 534 9.51 -23.66 -27.02
N ASN A 535 10.20 -23.66 -25.88
CA ASN A 535 10.07 -24.70 -24.85
C ASN A 535 9.03 -24.33 -23.78
N GLN A 536 8.36 -23.18 -23.92
CA GLN A 536 7.41 -22.63 -22.98
C GLN A 536 7.94 -22.58 -21.53
N LEU A 537 9.19 -22.15 -21.37
CA LEU A 537 9.90 -21.95 -20.11
C LEU A 537 9.97 -20.45 -19.79
N ASP A 538 10.01 -20.10 -18.51
CA ASP A 538 10.27 -18.73 -18.06
C ASP A 538 11.71 -18.60 -17.51
N LEU A 539 12.32 -17.42 -17.61
CA LEU A 539 13.65 -17.10 -17.06
C LEU A 539 13.80 -17.43 -15.57
N GLU A 540 12.73 -17.22 -14.80
CA GLU A 540 12.71 -17.45 -13.36
C GLU A 540 12.81 -18.95 -13.01
N LEU A 541 12.31 -19.83 -13.90
CA LEU A 541 12.26 -21.28 -13.71
C LEU A 541 13.62 -21.99 -13.83
N ILE A 542 14.60 -21.35 -14.45
CA ILE A 542 15.95 -21.90 -14.66
C ILE A 542 16.95 -21.45 -13.58
N SER A 543 16.48 -20.77 -12.54
CA SER A 543 17.27 -20.37 -11.38
C SER A 543 17.56 -21.54 -10.43
N ILE A 544 18.68 -21.47 -9.72
CA ILE A 544 19.13 -22.49 -8.74
C ILE A 544 18.08 -22.69 -7.63
N GLU A 545 17.47 -21.61 -7.16
CA GLU A 545 16.42 -21.64 -6.12
C GLU A 545 15.18 -22.43 -6.57
N THR A 546 14.83 -22.36 -7.86
CA THR A 546 13.68 -23.09 -8.40
C THR A 546 13.94 -24.58 -8.53
N GLU A 547 15.20 -24.98 -8.79
CA GLU A 547 15.63 -26.39 -8.84
C GLU A 547 15.61 -27.05 -7.44
N GLU A 548 16.02 -26.33 -6.41
CA GLU A 548 15.90 -26.78 -5.01
C GLU A 548 14.43 -26.97 -4.61
N LEU A 549 13.55 -26.04 -5.01
CA LEU A 549 12.11 -26.18 -4.84
C LEU A 549 11.59 -27.41 -5.59
N ALA A 550 11.87 -27.54 -6.90
CA ALA A 550 11.36 -28.61 -7.76
C ALA A 550 11.74 -30.02 -7.24
N ASN A 551 12.99 -30.20 -6.81
CA ASN A 551 13.48 -31.46 -6.25
C ASN A 551 12.80 -31.83 -4.92
N LYS A 552 12.48 -30.83 -4.10
CA LYS A 552 11.69 -31.02 -2.87
C LYS A 552 10.25 -31.46 -3.16
N TYR A 553 9.64 -30.94 -4.23
CA TYR A 553 8.26 -31.26 -4.64
C TYR A 553 8.09 -32.61 -5.32
N LYS A 554 9.10 -33.10 -6.05
CA LYS A 554 9.09 -34.41 -6.73
C LYS A 554 8.77 -35.58 -5.77
N ASN A 555 9.05 -35.40 -4.48
CA ASN A 555 8.85 -36.44 -3.47
C ASN A 555 7.51 -36.35 -2.71
N ASN A 556 6.64 -35.34 -2.96
CA ASN A 556 5.40 -35.20 -2.18
C ASN A 556 4.26 -34.38 -2.86
N PRO A 557 3.54 -34.94 -3.86
CA PRO A 557 2.52 -34.20 -4.64
C PRO A 557 1.16 -33.97 -3.94
N ASN A 558 0.77 -34.78 -2.94
CA ASN A 558 -0.52 -34.65 -2.21
C ASN A 558 -0.54 -33.50 -1.17
N ASP A 559 0.54 -32.71 -1.10
CA ASP A 559 0.81 -31.77 -0.02
C ASP A 559 0.14 -30.38 -0.25
N PHE A 560 -0.26 -30.03 -1.49
CA PHE A 560 -0.63 -28.66 -1.87
C PHE A 560 -2.08 -28.27 -1.52
N ALA A 561 -3.05 -29.08 -1.96
CA ALA A 561 -4.45 -28.87 -1.60
C ALA A 561 -4.65 -28.97 -0.07
N VAL A 562 -3.86 -29.84 0.57
CA VAL A 562 -3.80 -29.98 2.02
C VAL A 562 -3.20 -28.73 2.66
N LYS A 563 -2.05 -28.21 2.19
CA LYS A 563 -1.44 -26.98 2.70
C LYS A 563 -2.30 -25.73 2.52
N ASN A 564 -2.93 -25.53 1.36
CA ASN A 564 -3.83 -24.39 1.16
C ASN A 564 -5.10 -24.51 2.01
N ARG A 565 -5.62 -25.72 2.22
CA ARG A 565 -6.71 -25.96 3.17
C ARG A 565 -6.27 -25.68 4.62
N LEU A 566 -5.03 -26.02 4.99
CA LEU A 566 -4.47 -25.71 6.31
C LEU A 566 -4.30 -24.19 6.51
N LEU A 567 -3.86 -23.45 5.49
CA LEU A 567 -3.81 -21.98 5.53
C LEU A 567 -5.20 -21.36 5.66
N ASN A 568 -6.18 -21.84 4.88
CA ASN A 568 -7.58 -21.38 4.97
C ASN A 568 -8.25 -21.77 6.30
N ALA A 569 -7.71 -22.72 7.04
CA ALA A 569 -8.16 -23.04 8.39
C ALA A 569 -7.69 -22.02 9.44
N LYS A 570 -6.75 -21.13 9.08
CA LYS A 570 -6.00 -20.24 9.98
C LYS A 570 -5.82 -18.86 9.36
N GLY A 571 -6.92 -18.20 9.00
CA GLY A 571 -6.82 -16.96 8.24
C GLY A 571 -8.08 -16.11 8.26
N ILE A 572 -7.95 -14.93 7.68
CA ILE A 572 -9.04 -13.98 7.45
C ILE A 572 -9.12 -13.69 5.97
N ARG A 573 -10.31 -13.69 5.41
CA ARG A 573 -10.60 -13.28 4.03
C ARG A 573 -11.57 -12.12 4.04
N ILE A 574 -11.27 -11.12 3.21
CA ILE A 574 -12.18 -10.03 2.85
C ILE A 574 -12.36 -10.07 1.34
N SER A 575 -13.58 -10.33 0.88
CA SER A 575 -13.92 -10.44 -0.54
C SER A 575 -14.97 -9.40 -0.91
N THR A 576 -14.87 -8.83 -2.11
CA THR A 576 -15.80 -7.81 -2.61
C THR A 576 -16.50 -8.23 -3.91
N ALA A 577 -16.05 -9.29 -4.58
CA ALA A 577 -16.68 -9.80 -5.80
C ALA A 577 -17.90 -10.66 -5.47
N THR A 578 -19.07 -10.25 -5.95
CA THR A 578 -20.32 -11.02 -5.84
C THR A 578 -20.59 -11.86 -7.10
N GLU A 579 -21.12 -13.06 -6.94
CA GLU A 579 -21.53 -13.95 -8.04
C GLU A 579 -22.98 -13.70 -8.48
N ASP A 580 -23.84 -13.25 -7.56
CA ASP A 580 -25.20 -12.81 -7.82
C ASP A 580 -25.32 -11.30 -7.61
N ASP A 581 -25.88 -10.61 -8.60
CA ASP A 581 -26.28 -9.22 -8.43
C ASP A 581 -27.72 -9.18 -7.90
N LEU A 582 -27.87 -8.77 -6.64
CA LEU A 582 -29.16 -8.67 -5.95
C LEU A 582 -29.65 -7.22 -5.86
N ASP A 583 -28.99 -6.29 -6.57
CA ASP A 583 -29.23 -4.85 -6.44
C ASP A 583 -30.41 -4.33 -7.27
N ASP A 584 -31.05 -5.17 -8.10
CA ASP A 584 -32.15 -4.80 -9.00
C ASP A 584 -33.40 -4.22 -8.28
N GLU A 585 -33.64 -4.58 -7.02
CA GLU A 585 -34.79 -4.08 -6.22
C GLU A 585 -34.37 -3.35 -4.94
N TYR A 586 -33.25 -3.74 -4.31
CA TYR A 586 -32.77 -3.13 -3.05
C TYR A 586 -31.24 -3.13 -3.00
N SER A 587 -30.65 -2.02 -2.57
CA SER A 587 -29.20 -1.88 -2.49
C SER A 587 -28.56 -2.56 -1.27
N THR A 588 -29.34 -3.00 -0.29
CA THR A 588 -28.86 -3.81 0.84
C THR A 588 -29.96 -4.74 1.38
N PRO A 589 -29.62 -5.95 1.85
CA PRO A 589 -30.59 -6.85 2.47
C PRO A 589 -31.27 -6.26 3.72
N ALA A 590 -30.66 -5.24 4.34
CA ALA A 590 -31.23 -4.55 5.49
C ALA A 590 -32.47 -3.71 5.17
N MET A 591 -32.77 -3.41 3.89
CA MET A 591 -33.91 -2.55 3.52
C MET A 591 -35.28 -3.18 3.75
N LYS A 592 -35.39 -4.49 3.60
CA LYS A 592 -36.67 -5.19 3.67
C LYS A 592 -36.50 -6.58 4.25
N VAL A 593 -37.45 -6.96 5.08
CA VAL A 593 -37.50 -8.30 5.68
C VAL A 593 -37.62 -9.37 4.59
N GLY A 594 -36.79 -10.41 4.69
CA GLY A 594 -36.85 -11.58 3.81
C GLY A 594 -36.02 -11.48 2.52
N LEU A 595 -35.21 -10.43 2.37
CA LEU A 595 -34.22 -10.33 1.30
C LEU A 595 -33.07 -11.31 1.50
N LYS A 596 -32.40 -11.66 0.40
CA LYS A 596 -31.22 -12.51 0.39
C LYS A 596 -29.96 -11.67 0.50
N ALA A 597 -28.99 -12.15 1.25
CA ALA A 597 -27.61 -11.69 1.19
C ALA A 597 -26.91 -12.25 -0.07
N PRO A 598 -25.95 -11.53 -0.65
CA PRO A 598 -25.24 -11.96 -1.85
C PRO A 598 -24.27 -13.12 -1.57
N ILE A 599 -24.03 -13.89 -2.61
CA ILE A 599 -23.00 -14.92 -2.76
C ILE A 599 -21.75 -14.22 -3.28
N PHE A 600 -20.62 -14.50 -2.64
CA PHE A 600 -19.33 -13.98 -3.04
C PHE A 600 -18.57 -15.06 -3.79
N ASP A 601 -17.71 -14.62 -4.72
CA ASP A 601 -16.78 -15.50 -5.41
C ASP A 601 -16.08 -16.40 -4.39
N ALA A 602 -15.79 -17.65 -4.73
CA ALA A 602 -15.19 -18.57 -3.76
C ALA A 602 -13.68 -18.30 -3.50
N THR A 603 -13.03 -17.53 -4.35
CA THR A 603 -11.57 -17.39 -4.41
C THR A 603 -11.06 -15.97 -4.27
N GLU A 604 -11.80 -14.96 -4.74
CA GLU A 604 -11.36 -13.55 -4.79
C GLU A 604 -11.07 -12.94 -3.40
N GLY A 605 -10.23 -11.93 -3.36
CA GLY A 605 -10.15 -11.01 -2.23
C GLY A 605 -8.80 -11.00 -1.52
N LEU A 606 -8.78 -10.29 -0.41
CA LEU A 606 -7.65 -10.14 0.50
C LEU A 606 -7.66 -11.26 1.53
N TYR A 607 -6.59 -12.03 1.56
CA TYR A 607 -6.32 -13.07 2.54
C TYR A 607 -5.21 -12.61 3.48
N ILE A 608 -5.44 -12.81 4.77
CA ILE A 608 -4.49 -12.56 5.85
C ILE A 608 -4.33 -13.90 6.56
N TYR A 609 -3.25 -14.62 6.27
CA TYR A 609 -2.98 -15.93 6.88
C TYR A 609 -2.19 -15.80 8.18
N SER A 610 -2.45 -16.72 9.10
CA SER A 610 -1.86 -16.79 10.44
C SER A 610 -1.81 -15.44 11.17
N PRO A 611 -2.85 -14.57 11.15
CA PRO A 611 -2.86 -13.38 11.99
C PRO A 611 -2.89 -13.79 13.47
N ASN A 612 -1.90 -13.31 14.21
CA ASN A 612 -1.74 -13.46 15.64
C ASN A 612 -1.55 -12.07 16.25
N ILE A 613 -2.61 -11.54 16.85
CA ILE A 613 -2.68 -10.18 17.40
C ILE A 613 -2.81 -10.29 18.92
N ASN A 614 -1.80 -9.87 19.66
CA ASN A 614 -1.75 -9.94 21.11
C ASN A 614 -1.51 -8.53 21.67
N LEU A 615 -2.56 -7.91 22.18
CA LEU A 615 -2.55 -6.52 22.64
C LEU A 615 -2.59 -6.45 24.16
N VAL A 616 -1.56 -5.85 24.74
CA VAL A 616 -1.52 -5.47 26.16
C VAL A 616 -2.02 -4.03 26.28
N LEU A 617 -3.22 -3.88 26.83
CA LEU A 617 -3.89 -2.60 27.10
C LEU A 617 -3.73 -2.25 28.57
N GLY A 618 -2.55 -1.71 28.91
CA GLY A 618 -2.17 -1.38 30.27
C GLY A 618 -1.98 -2.61 31.16
N ASN A 619 -1.58 -2.36 32.40
CA ASN A 619 -1.47 -3.35 33.46
C ASN A 619 -1.92 -2.72 34.78
N MET A 620 -1.89 -3.45 35.90
CA MET A 620 -2.35 -2.88 37.17
C MET A 620 -1.45 -1.78 37.75
N TYR A 621 -0.18 -1.69 37.29
CA TYR A 621 0.76 -0.61 37.63
C TYR A 621 0.63 0.61 36.69
N GLN A 622 0.12 0.38 35.47
CA GLN A 622 -0.08 1.36 34.41
C GLN A 622 -1.44 1.10 33.71
N PRO A 623 -2.56 1.43 34.38
CA PRO A 623 -3.89 1.12 33.86
C PRO A 623 -4.25 1.94 32.63
N PHE A 624 -5.16 1.41 31.82
CA PHE A 624 -6.00 2.22 30.96
C PHE A 624 -7.15 2.81 31.79
N ILE A 625 -7.26 4.14 31.86
CA ILE A 625 -8.28 4.83 32.63
C ILE A 625 -9.34 5.46 31.73
N VAL A 626 -10.55 5.52 32.27
CA VAL A 626 -11.65 6.33 31.73
C VAL A 626 -11.92 7.48 32.71
N GLY A 627 -11.64 8.70 32.27
CA GLY A 627 -11.81 9.91 33.06
C GLY A 627 -12.68 10.95 32.36
N SER A 628 -12.98 12.04 33.07
CA SER A 628 -13.66 13.22 32.51
C SER A 628 -13.04 14.48 33.08
N ASP A 629 -12.89 15.51 32.24
CA ASP A 629 -12.53 16.88 32.66
C ASP A 629 -13.76 17.79 32.78
N GLY A 630 -14.96 17.20 32.89
CA GLY A 630 -16.25 17.88 32.97
C GLY A 630 -16.97 17.91 31.63
N ASN A 631 -16.30 18.36 30.56
CA ASN A 631 -16.90 18.49 29.22
C ASN A 631 -16.40 17.45 28.21
N ASN A 632 -15.35 16.69 28.53
CA ASN A 632 -14.77 15.71 27.61
C ASN A 632 -14.53 14.39 28.32
N ILE A 633 -14.71 13.30 27.57
CA ILE A 633 -14.29 11.97 28.00
C ILE A 633 -12.79 11.84 27.66
N ILE A 634 -12.03 11.33 28.61
CA ILE A 634 -10.60 11.02 28.49
C ILE A 634 -10.44 9.51 28.56
N LEU A 635 -9.81 8.94 27.53
CA LEU A 635 -9.38 7.56 27.45
C LEU A 635 -7.86 7.54 27.45
N GLU A 636 -7.24 6.98 28.48
CA GLU A 636 -5.80 7.14 28.67
C GLU A 636 -5.12 5.89 29.21
N VAL A 637 -4.12 5.36 28.51
CA VAL A 637 -3.12 4.49 29.16
C VAL A 637 -2.25 5.41 29.98
N THR A 638 -2.29 5.30 31.31
CA THR A 638 -1.59 6.22 32.21
C THR A 638 -0.10 6.22 31.93
N ARG A 639 0.56 7.34 32.26
CA ARG A 639 2.02 7.38 32.24
C ARG A 639 2.57 6.35 33.22
N ILE A 640 3.69 5.72 32.88
CA ILE A 640 4.46 4.91 33.83
C ILE A 640 4.91 5.82 35.00
N PRO A 641 4.57 5.49 36.26
CA PRO A 641 5.08 6.20 37.43
C PRO A 641 6.61 6.26 37.40
N ASN A 642 7.20 7.37 37.89
CA ASN A 642 8.65 7.56 37.83
C ASN A 642 9.40 6.74 38.90
N GLU A 643 9.09 5.44 38.98
CA GLU A 643 9.54 4.53 40.02
C GLU A 643 10.40 3.42 39.45
N GLN A 644 11.60 3.27 40.01
CA GLN A 644 12.56 2.29 39.51
C GLN A 644 11.98 0.86 39.56
N ASN A 645 11.25 0.52 40.62
CA ASN A 645 10.63 -0.79 40.78
C ASN A 645 9.53 -1.05 39.74
N ILE A 646 8.74 -0.03 39.38
CA ILE A 646 7.68 -0.16 38.37
C ILE A 646 8.30 -0.25 36.96
N TYR A 647 9.34 0.55 36.68
CA TYR A 647 10.08 0.43 35.43
C TYR A 647 10.69 -0.96 35.23
N LYS A 648 11.22 -1.57 36.30
CA LYS A 648 11.73 -2.95 36.31
C LYS A 648 10.64 -3.98 35.98
N LYS A 649 9.39 -3.76 36.41
CA LYS A 649 8.25 -4.62 36.06
C LYS A 649 7.80 -4.45 34.60
N ILE A 650 7.87 -3.24 34.05
CA ILE A 650 7.33 -2.94 32.72
C ILE A 650 8.32 -3.22 31.61
N TYR A 651 9.57 -2.77 31.73
CA TYR A 651 10.56 -2.90 30.65
C TYR A 651 11.11 -4.32 30.54
N GLN A 652 11.36 -4.73 29.30
CA GLN A 652 11.99 -6.01 28.99
C GLN A 652 13.50 -5.87 28.75
N ASN A 653 14.24 -6.97 28.94
CA ASN A 653 15.67 -7.03 28.73
C ASN A 653 16.01 -7.23 27.23
N TYR A 654 16.41 -6.15 26.56
CA TYR A 654 16.92 -6.21 25.20
C TYR A 654 18.44 -6.47 25.18
N THR A 655 18.89 -7.38 24.30
CA THR A 655 20.29 -7.86 24.22
C THR A 655 21.30 -6.85 23.69
N ASP A 656 20.84 -5.72 23.17
CA ASP A 656 21.63 -4.61 22.63
C ASP A 656 22.11 -3.62 23.71
N ILE A 657 21.69 -3.81 24.98
CA ILE A 657 22.15 -2.98 26.10
C ILE A 657 23.55 -3.45 26.55
N VAL A 658 24.53 -2.55 26.39
CA VAL A 658 25.97 -2.78 26.58
C VAL A 658 26.38 -3.01 28.05
N ASP A 659 25.50 -2.71 29.01
CA ASP A 659 25.77 -2.90 30.44
C ASP A 659 25.18 -4.23 30.96
N THR A 660 26.07 -5.21 31.17
CA THR A 660 25.70 -6.56 31.62
C THR A 660 25.38 -6.66 33.11
N LYS A 661 25.55 -5.59 33.91
CA LYS A 661 25.48 -5.68 35.38
C LYS A 661 24.08 -5.63 35.99
N ASP A 662 23.04 -5.22 35.25
CA ASP A 662 21.68 -5.02 35.80
C ASP A 662 20.57 -5.80 35.06
N ARG A 663 20.95 -6.75 34.18
CA ARG A 663 20.04 -7.42 33.24
C ARG A 663 18.99 -8.34 33.88
N SER A 664 19.22 -8.82 35.11
CA SER A 664 18.32 -9.74 35.82
C SER A 664 17.13 -9.07 36.50
N HIS A 665 17.03 -7.74 36.46
CA HIS A 665 16.01 -6.98 37.17
C HIS A 665 14.82 -6.54 36.30
N PHE A 666 14.88 -6.72 34.98
CA PHE A 666 13.79 -6.41 34.07
C PHE A 666 12.88 -7.63 33.89
N GLU A 667 11.64 -7.51 34.33
CA GLU A 667 10.64 -8.57 34.33
C GLU A 667 9.64 -8.44 33.18
N GLY A 668 9.66 -7.32 32.45
CA GLY A 668 8.79 -7.11 31.31
C GLY A 668 8.96 -8.18 30.25
N ARG A 669 7.84 -8.59 29.65
CA ARG A 669 7.79 -9.64 28.63
C ARG A 669 6.87 -9.24 27.49
N THR A 670 7.26 -9.67 26.30
CA THR A 670 6.41 -9.59 25.11
C THR A 670 5.41 -10.74 25.08
N CYS A 671 4.13 -10.41 24.87
CA CYS A 671 3.09 -11.38 24.59
C CYS A 671 3.03 -11.63 23.09
N ASN A 672 3.42 -12.82 22.66
CA ASN A 672 3.26 -13.28 21.29
C ASN A 672 2.63 -14.67 21.24
N VAL A 673 2.57 -15.25 20.03
CA VAL A 673 1.96 -16.57 19.82
C VAL A 673 2.67 -17.66 20.64
N SER A 674 3.99 -17.60 20.72
CA SER A 674 4.81 -18.64 21.35
C SER A 674 4.88 -18.53 22.87
N SER A 675 4.84 -17.33 23.41
CA SER A 675 4.82 -17.12 24.85
C SER A 675 4.22 -15.77 25.22
N CYS A 676 3.50 -15.75 26.34
CA CYS A 676 2.86 -14.58 26.89
C CYS A 676 3.02 -14.63 28.41
N GLY A 677 3.88 -13.78 28.98
CA GLY A 677 4.06 -13.71 30.43
C GLY A 677 4.83 -14.87 31.07
N THR A 678 4.61 -15.08 32.36
CA THR A 678 5.21 -16.12 33.20
C THR A 678 4.30 -17.35 33.20
N PRO A 679 4.80 -18.55 32.84
CA PRO A 679 3.98 -19.78 32.81
C PRO A 679 3.26 -20.06 34.13
N ILE A 680 2.00 -20.50 34.04
CA ILE A 680 1.13 -20.79 35.19
C ILE A 680 0.52 -22.19 35.17
N GLN A 681 0.10 -22.64 36.35
CA GLN A 681 -0.67 -23.86 36.59
C GLN A 681 -2.17 -23.51 36.59
N ALA A 682 -3.04 -24.37 36.08
CA ALA A 682 -4.49 -24.16 36.21
C ALA A 682 -5.02 -24.68 37.54
N SER A 683 -4.32 -25.66 38.14
CA SER A 683 -4.71 -26.25 39.41
C SER A 683 -3.52 -26.45 40.33
N SER A 684 -3.75 -26.40 41.63
CA SER A 684 -2.74 -26.62 42.67
C SER A 684 -2.16 -28.05 42.69
N ILE A 685 -2.78 -28.98 41.97
CA ILE A 685 -2.28 -30.35 41.77
C ILE A 685 -1.40 -30.53 40.52
N ASP A 686 -1.30 -29.51 39.66
CA ASP A 686 -0.40 -29.57 38.51
C ASP A 686 1.05 -29.64 39.00
N THR A 687 1.81 -30.63 38.52
CA THR A 687 3.23 -30.80 38.92
C THR A 687 4.17 -29.83 38.21
N ALA A 688 3.70 -29.16 37.15
CA ALA A 688 4.45 -28.17 36.37
C ALA A 688 3.49 -27.17 35.70
N PRO A 689 3.92 -25.94 35.38
CA PRO A 689 3.13 -25.00 34.58
C PRO A 689 2.78 -25.60 33.22
N LYS A 690 1.51 -25.48 32.82
CA LYS A 690 0.99 -25.97 31.53
C LYS A 690 0.50 -24.84 30.61
N TYR A 691 0.28 -23.66 31.18
CA TYR A 691 -0.37 -22.55 30.50
C TYR A 691 0.55 -21.34 30.41
N GLN A 692 0.36 -20.56 29.35
CA GLN A 692 0.99 -19.25 29.22
C GLN A 692 0.45 -18.31 30.31
N GLY A 693 1.29 -17.37 30.72
CA GLY A 693 0.95 -16.34 31.69
C GLY A 693 0.04 -15.24 31.14
N ARG A 694 -0.18 -14.24 31.99
CA ARG A 694 -1.07 -13.09 31.71
C ARG A 694 -0.50 -11.75 32.18
N ASP A 695 0.75 -11.73 32.60
CA ASP A 695 1.53 -10.61 33.16
C ASP A 695 2.46 -9.97 32.12
N ALA A 696 2.20 -10.19 30.82
CA ALA A 696 2.97 -9.55 29.76
C ALA A 696 2.74 -8.03 29.72
N THR A 697 3.75 -7.28 29.30
CA THR A 697 3.76 -5.80 29.31
C THR A 697 3.91 -5.22 27.90
N HIS A 698 4.35 -6.02 26.94
CA HIS A 698 4.50 -5.61 25.55
C HIS A 698 3.57 -6.43 24.64
N SER A 699 3.03 -5.76 23.63
CA SER A 699 2.14 -6.31 22.61
C SER A 699 2.92 -6.87 21.41
N SER A 700 2.26 -7.71 20.63
CA SER A 700 2.75 -8.20 19.34
C SER A 700 1.63 -8.31 18.31
N ILE A 701 2.01 -8.12 17.05
CA ILE A 701 1.19 -8.38 15.88
C ILE A 701 2.06 -9.14 14.89
N ALA A 702 1.73 -10.39 14.64
CA ALA A 702 2.34 -11.21 13.61
C ALA A 702 1.29 -11.59 12.58
N ILE A 703 1.65 -11.50 11.30
CA ILE A 703 0.84 -11.92 10.17
C ILE A 703 1.70 -12.85 9.32
N GLY A 704 1.22 -14.07 9.13
CA GLY A 704 1.85 -15.03 8.24
C GLY A 704 3.00 -15.80 8.86
N THR A 705 3.94 -16.24 8.03
CA THR A 705 5.05 -17.09 8.44
C THR A 705 6.04 -16.33 9.31
N SER A 706 6.04 -16.61 10.60
CA SER A 706 6.96 -16.03 11.59
C SER A 706 7.72 -17.10 12.34
N GLU A 707 8.91 -16.80 12.83
CA GLU A 707 9.71 -17.67 13.70
C GLU A 707 10.12 -16.97 14.99
N VAL A 708 10.29 -17.76 16.04
CA VAL A 708 10.88 -17.30 17.30
C VAL A 708 12.38 -17.17 17.14
N ILE A 709 12.92 -16.01 17.52
CA ILE A 709 14.34 -15.73 17.64
C ILE A 709 14.72 -15.62 19.13
N GLY A 710 16.00 -15.35 19.42
CA GLY A 710 16.47 -15.18 20.80
C GLY A 710 15.62 -14.19 21.61
N ASN A 711 15.52 -14.41 22.92
CA ASN A 711 14.72 -13.61 23.87
C ASN A 711 13.19 -13.61 23.65
N ASN A 712 12.63 -14.67 23.05
CA ASN A 712 11.19 -14.79 22.82
C ASN A 712 10.61 -13.65 21.96
N LEU A 713 11.41 -13.16 21.00
CA LEU A 713 10.93 -12.23 19.98
C LEU A 713 10.58 -13.00 18.71
N LEU A 714 9.67 -12.46 17.91
CA LEU A 714 9.28 -12.98 16.61
C LEU A 714 10.01 -12.24 15.49
N LYS A 715 10.25 -12.98 14.40
CA LYS A 715 10.75 -12.45 13.13
C LYS A 715 9.89 -12.98 11.99
N ALA A 716 9.56 -12.11 11.04
CA ALA A 716 8.94 -12.48 9.77
C ALA A 716 9.92 -13.30 8.91
N LYS A 717 9.50 -14.48 8.43
CA LYS A 717 10.32 -15.26 7.47
C LYS A 717 10.24 -14.62 6.09
N THR A 718 11.39 -14.54 5.43
CA THR A 718 11.54 -13.94 4.09
C THR A 718 11.81 -14.98 2.99
N GLY A 719 11.67 -16.27 3.30
CA GLY A 719 11.87 -17.34 2.32
C GLY A 719 10.80 -17.35 1.24
N VAL A 720 11.09 -17.95 0.09
CA VAL A 720 10.16 -18.04 -1.05
C VAL A 720 8.84 -18.77 -0.76
N ASP A 721 8.80 -19.59 0.29
CA ASP A 721 7.58 -20.27 0.76
C ASP A 721 6.85 -19.51 1.89
N ALA A 722 7.35 -18.34 2.31
CA ALA A 722 6.70 -17.52 3.32
C ALA A 722 5.39 -16.92 2.81
N THR A 723 4.43 -16.75 3.71
CA THR A 723 3.10 -16.22 3.41
C THR A 723 2.61 -15.29 4.48
N GLY A 724 1.51 -14.61 4.22
CA GLY A 724 0.82 -13.73 5.16
C GLY A 724 -0.29 -13.00 4.43
N ILE A 725 0.04 -11.86 3.83
CA ILE A 725 -0.91 -11.03 3.08
C ILE A 725 -0.93 -11.49 1.63
N VAL A 726 -2.07 -12.00 1.16
CA VAL A 726 -2.23 -12.51 -0.21
C VAL A 726 -3.48 -11.93 -0.85
N PHE A 727 -3.36 -11.36 -2.05
CA PHE A 727 -4.52 -11.00 -2.87
C PHE A 727 -4.78 -12.09 -3.89
N LYS A 728 -6.06 -12.41 -4.12
CA LYS A 728 -6.49 -13.34 -5.17
C LYS A 728 -7.52 -12.68 -6.06
N ASP A 729 -7.42 -12.87 -7.37
CA ASP A 729 -8.49 -12.51 -8.30
C ASP A 729 -9.57 -13.62 -8.36
N THR A 730 -10.61 -13.41 -9.17
CA THR A 730 -11.72 -14.36 -9.37
C THR A 730 -11.31 -15.65 -10.09
N ASN A 731 -10.14 -15.68 -10.75
CA ASN A 731 -9.57 -16.88 -11.34
C ASN A 731 -8.66 -17.64 -10.34
N GLY A 732 -8.51 -17.12 -9.12
CA GLY A 732 -7.60 -17.63 -8.11
C GLY A 732 -6.12 -17.28 -8.33
N THR A 733 -5.79 -16.36 -9.25
CA THR A 733 -4.43 -15.86 -9.45
C THR A 733 -3.99 -15.11 -8.20
N THR A 734 -2.85 -15.49 -7.64
CA THR A 734 -2.40 -14.96 -6.34
C THR A 734 -1.25 -13.96 -6.46
N LYS A 735 -1.28 -12.93 -5.62
CA LYS A 735 -0.13 -12.06 -5.32
C LYS A 735 0.14 -12.11 -3.83
N ASN A 736 1.24 -12.73 -3.45
CA ASN A 736 1.68 -12.86 -2.06
C ASN A 736 2.65 -11.71 -1.71
N PHE A 737 2.31 -10.94 -0.69
CA PHE A 737 3.10 -9.83 -0.18
C PHE A 737 3.97 -10.22 1.03
N GLY A 738 3.94 -11.51 1.41
CA GLY A 738 4.77 -12.06 2.47
C GLY A 738 4.19 -11.89 3.87
N SER A 739 5.05 -12.09 4.87
CA SER A 739 4.74 -12.02 6.29
C SER A 739 5.15 -10.67 6.88
N ALA A 740 4.55 -10.30 8.00
CA ALA A 740 4.90 -9.10 8.76
C ALA A 740 4.87 -9.39 10.25
N VAL A 741 5.83 -8.84 10.99
CA VAL A 741 5.90 -8.96 12.45
C VAL A 741 6.21 -7.59 13.03
N ILE A 742 5.39 -7.17 13.98
CA ILE A 742 5.62 -6.06 14.89
C ILE A 742 5.62 -6.69 16.28
N ASP A 743 6.77 -6.76 16.93
CA ASP A 743 6.92 -7.43 18.22
C ASP A 743 7.54 -6.50 19.27
N GLY A 744 7.17 -6.70 20.53
CA GLY A 744 7.68 -5.90 21.64
C GLY A 744 7.14 -4.46 21.69
N VAL A 745 5.88 -4.24 21.34
CA VAL A 745 5.26 -2.90 21.39
C VAL A 745 4.85 -2.54 22.82
N LEU A 746 5.48 -1.53 23.41
CA LEU A 746 5.09 -0.95 24.69
C LEU A 746 4.37 0.38 24.51
N ILE A 747 3.18 0.52 25.09
CA ILE A 747 2.48 1.81 25.21
C ILE A 747 2.92 2.47 26.51
N GLN A 748 3.88 3.40 26.45
CA GLN A 748 4.34 4.12 27.64
C GLN A 748 3.34 5.16 28.15
N HIS A 749 2.59 5.77 27.22
CA HIS A 749 1.54 6.74 27.49
C HIS A 749 0.72 6.92 26.22
N LEU A 750 -0.61 6.87 26.32
CA LEU A 750 -1.52 7.17 25.22
C LEU A 750 -2.72 7.90 25.80
N LYS A 751 -3.03 9.10 25.30
CA LYS A 751 -4.19 9.88 25.74
C LYS A 751 -5.05 10.28 24.55
N ILE A 752 -6.31 9.86 24.58
CA ILE A 752 -7.35 10.25 23.64
C ILE A 752 -8.37 11.07 24.41
N LYS A 753 -8.71 12.25 23.91
CA LYS A 753 -9.65 13.17 24.54
C LYS A 753 -10.67 13.64 23.52
N THR A 754 -11.95 13.59 23.87
CA THR A 754 -12.99 14.19 23.03
C THR A 754 -12.85 15.71 23.01
N THR A 755 -13.28 16.38 21.95
CA THR A 755 -13.32 17.84 21.90
C THR A 755 -14.76 18.30 21.72
N GLY A 756 -15.44 18.60 22.83
CA GLY A 756 -16.79 19.19 22.85
C GLY A 756 -17.92 18.18 22.81
N LEU A 757 -18.08 17.40 23.89
CA LEU A 757 -19.36 16.75 24.20
C LEU A 757 -20.35 17.75 24.80
#